data_AF-A0A2W4Y2W6-F1
#
_entry.id   AF-A0A2W4Y2W6-F1
#
_cell.length_a   1.000
_cell.length_b   1.000
_cell.length_c   1.000
_cell.angle_alpha   90.00
_cell.angle_beta   90.00
_cell.angle_gamma   90.00
#
_symmetry.space_group_name_H-M   'P 1'
#
loop_
_entity.id
_entity.type
_entity.pdbx_description
1 polymer ?
#
loop_
_entity_poly.entity_id
_entity_poly.type
_entity_poly.pdbx_seq_one_letter_code
_entity_poly.pdbx_strand_id
1 'polypeptide(L)'
;MELVDVQSRSTISNFFAGKPVDRQIFVKICEKLEINWQEISGQLPSPTGRGAGGEGIDIEALVKLARERCAEDIRKRCGTMRVLDMEQPVALSDIYTDVNILEKITRNQRKELEEFRAICGFEEFDRWGLSGIKQKRVEGIEAVRNHSKLMILGKPGAGKTTFLKFLAMSCISGKDFVDWVPIFVTLKDFADRENRPSLLQFLTGEFSQWDIEIEAILKSGKTLVLMDGLDEVRAEHDDRILREIRELARNYSESQMVVTCRIATKEYTFEQFTEVEIADFDERQIATFAGNWFCKKEIKSEDFLAKLEQNNRVQQLATSPLLLTLLCLAFDESGKFPANRSELYKEGLDALLRKWDSKRRIRRDSVYKDFSVQKKEDLLSQIALTTFEKGDYFIKQRQLEDYICDYIRNTSNAKTEEEELHLDSEAVLKSIEAQHGLFVERARGIYSFSHLTFHEYFAARQIVVSTSPSKLEAALQNLVTHITDKRWREVILLSVGIAREADDLLLLMKRKIDSLLEEDDKLQSFLSWVDEKSRSIKVSYKLVAVRVYYFNIALDLNRRRQELTFDRDHDDDKIKLYVSLTFDYTHCPLTSDLDCNLSRDFDLIRELTLDRDLNLVLDRILANNIRNRDRIRYFDCDKEIGYEKLYQRLQALNYQLTNPKRVWNDFIEWWERNNKRWIAEYRQVLIEHRNIGHDWQFTDEQRKKLEQYYQANRLLVECLKSDCYVQRETRQEIEESLLLPSKR
;
A
#
# COMPACT_ATOMS: atom_id res chain seq x y z
N MET A 1 24.05 89.63 -1.00
CA MET A 1 22.68 89.90 -1.49
C MET A 1 22.10 88.69 -2.27
N GLU A 2 22.70 87.50 -2.19
CA GLU A 2 22.34 86.30 -2.99
C GLU A 2 21.58 85.18 -2.23
N LEU A 3 21.25 85.38 -0.95
CA LEU A 3 20.45 84.44 -0.16
C LEU A 3 18.92 84.66 -0.29
N VAL A 4 18.50 85.74 -0.96
CA VAL A 4 17.09 86.18 -0.99
C VAL A 4 16.22 85.32 -1.93
N ASP A 5 16.83 84.56 -2.83
CA ASP A 5 16.08 83.90 -3.92
C ASP A 5 15.46 82.54 -3.57
N VAL A 6 15.46 82.15 -2.29
CA VAL A 6 14.85 80.86 -1.88
C VAL A 6 14.00 80.96 -0.60
N GLN A 7 14.10 82.01 0.24
CA GLN A 7 13.39 82.07 1.52
C GLN A 7 13.08 83.48 2.05
N SER A 8 12.11 83.57 2.98
CA SER A 8 11.68 84.83 3.60
C SER A 8 12.82 85.51 4.37
N ARG A 9 12.90 86.85 4.32
CA ARG A 9 13.86 87.66 5.12
C ARG A 9 13.80 87.34 6.61
N SER A 10 12.61 86.98 7.12
CA SER A 10 12.42 86.63 8.53
C SER A 10 13.16 85.34 8.92
N THR A 11 13.21 84.35 8.03
CA THR A 11 13.87 83.06 8.25
C THR A 11 15.39 83.22 8.32
N ILE A 12 15.95 84.02 7.40
CA ILE A 12 17.38 84.34 7.39
C ILE A 12 17.77 85.13 8.65
N SER A 13 16.93 86.09 9.06
CA SER A 13 17.17 86.84 10.31
C SER A 13 17.13 85.96 11.55
N ASN A 14 16.25 84.96 11.60
CA ASN A 14 16.18 84.02 12.72
C ASN A 14 17.41 83.12 12.79
N PHE A 15 17.92 82.64 11.64
CA PHE A 15 19.15 81.85 11.56
C PHE A 15 20.35 82.63 12.14
N PHE A 16 20.59 83.87 11.70
CA PHE A 16 21.70 84.68 12.22
C PHE A 16 21.51 85.16 13.67
N ALA A 17 20.27 85.16 14.17
CA ALA A 17 19.97 85.48 15.56
C ALA A 17 20.03 84.26 16.51
N GLY A 18 20.42 83.07 16.00
CA GLY A 18 20.46 81.83 16.80
C GLY A 18 19.08 81.33 17.25
N LYS A 19 18.01 81.75 16.57
CA LYS A 19 16.65 81.31 16.86
C LYS A 19 16.30 80.03 16.09
N PRO A 20 15.36 79.21 16.59
CA PRO A 20 14.96 77.99 15.91
C PRO A 20 14.47 78.24 14.48
N VAL A 21 14.98 77.45 13.54
CA VAL A 21 14.56 77.40 12.14
C VAL A 21 14.42 75.94 11.73
N ASP A 22 13.56 75.67 10.75
CA ASP A 22 13.35 74.32 10.23
C ASP A 22 14.67 73.66 9.78
N ARG A 23 14.81 72.35 10.00
CA ARG A 23 16.06 71.62 9.76
C ARG A 23 16.47 71.63 8.28
N GLN A 24 15.53 71.47 7.36
CA GLN A 24 15.84 71.48 5.93
C GLN A 24 16.28 72.87 5.48
N ILE A 25 15.69 73.90 6.08
CA ILE A 25 16.06 75.29 5.88
C ILE A 25 17.46 75.58 6.42
N PHE A 26 17.75 75.13 7.64
CA PHE A 26 19.04 75.30 8.31
C PHE A 26 20.18 74.69 7.49
N VAL A 27 20.00 73.45 7.00
CA VAL A 27 20.98 72.77 6.15
C VAL A 27 21.24 73.56 4.86
N LYS A 28 20.18 74.00 4.16
CA LYS A 28 20.31 74.79 2.91
C LYS A 28 21.02 76.13 3.11
N ILE A 29 20.76 76.83 4.24
CA ILE A 29 21.45 78.08 4.55
C ILE A 29 22.93 77.82 4.83
N CYS A 30 23.26 76.77 5.59
CA CYS A 30 24.65 76.39 5.87
C CYS A 30 25.40 75.96 4.60
N GLU A 31 24.79 75.16 3.73
CA GLU A 31 25.37 74.77 2.43
C GLU A 31 25.71 75.99 1.57
N LYS A 32 24.81 76.98 1.51
CA LYS A 32 25.00 78.19 0.71
C LYS A 32 25.98 79.19 1.32
N LEU A 33 26.23 79.10 2.63
CA LEU A 33 27.28 79.85 3.33
C LEU A 33 28.60 79.08 3.38
N GLU A 34 28.65 77.87 2.82
CA GLU A 34 29.80 76.95 2.89
C GLU A 34 30.24 76.63 4.32
N ILE A 35 29.28 76.58 5.25
CA ILE A 35 29.53 76.24 6.66
C ILE A 35 29.05 74.81 6.94
N ASN A 36 29.84 74.02 7.65
CA ASN A 36 29.43 72.67 8.02
C ASN A 36 28.34 72.69 9.10
N TRP A 37 27.10 72.42 8.68
CA TRP A 37 25.91 72.42 9.53
C TRP A 37 26.00 71.41 10.69
N GLN A 38 26.81 70.35 10.54
CA GLN A 38 27.04 69.33 11.56
C GLN A 38 27.87 69.87 12.73
N GLU A 39 28.77 70.82 12.48
CA GLU A 39 29.54 71.48 13.54
C GLU A 39 28.68 72.43 14.36
N ILE A 40 27.78 73.17 13.69
CA ILE A 40 26.88 74.12 14.34
C ILE A 40 25.77 73.40 15.13
N SER A 41 25.26 72.28 14.60
CA SER A 41 24.22 71.48 15.26
C SER A 41 24.75 70.56 16.37
N GLY A 42 26.07 70.57 16.63
CA GLY A 42 26.71 69.73 17.65
C GLY A 42 26.78 68.24 17.27
N GLN A 43 26.65 67.91 15.99
CA GLN A 43 26.77 66.56 15.44
C GLN A 43 28.11 66.37 14.71
N LEU A 44 29.26 66.61 15.37
CA LEU A 44 30.57 66.30 14.77
C LEU A 44 31.00 64.84 15.04
N PRO A 45 31.63 64.18 14.05
CA PRO A 45 32.03 62.78 14.08
C PRO A 45 33.39 62.58 14.78
N SER A 46 33.54 61.47 15.49
CA SER A 46 34.78 61.08 16.17
C SER A 46 35.91 60.72 15.18
N PRO A 47 37.16 61.21 15.39
CA PRO A 47 38.26 61.06 14.43
C PRO A 47 39.09 59.78 14.61
N THR A 48 39.71 59.39 13.51
CA THR A 48 40.44 58.17 13.18
C THR A 48 41.59 57.76 14.10
N GLY A 49 41.53 56.52 14.59
CA GLY A 49 42.68 55.69 14.93
C GLY A 49 42.66 54.44 14.03
N ARG A 50 43.74 54.21 13.27
CA ARG A 50 43.91 53.04 12.41
C ARG A 50 43.98 51.76 13.25
N GLY A 51 42.92 50.96 13.16
CA GLY A 51 42.83 49.56 13.56
C GLY A 51 41.48 49.07 13.04
N ALA A 52 41.50 48.15 12.07
CA ALA A 52 40.28 47.58 11.50
C ALA A 52 39.47 46.88 12.60
N GLY A 53 38.22 47.30 12.75
CA GLY A 53 37.25 46.72 13.67
C GLY A 53 35.91 47.39 13.41
N GLY A 54 35.25 47.02 12.31
CA GLY A 54 33.83 47.30 12.21
C GLY A 54 33.15 46.61 13.38
N GLU A 55 32.22 47.30 14.06
CA GLU A 55 31.17 46.61 14.79
C GLU A 55 30.32 45.88 13.74
N GLY A 56 30.86 44.77 13.23
CA GLY A 56 30.11 43.84 12.41
C GLY A 56 29.01 43.30 13.29
N ILE A 57 27.78 43.27 12.76
CA ILE A 57 26.68 42.52 13.36
C ILE A 57 27.23 41.15 13.69
N ASP A 58 27.27 40.79 14.97
CA ASP A 58 27.68 39.47 15.41
C ASP A 58 26.60 38.48 14.95
N ILE A 59 26.84 37.89 13.78
CA ILE A 59 25.92 36.96 13.14
C ILE A 59 25.68 35.73 14.02
N GLU A 60 26.67 35.30 14.81
CA GLU A 60 26.52 34.14 15.70
C GLU A 60 25.60 34.46 16.88
N ALA A 61 25.81 35.63 17.51
CA ALA A 61 24.89 36.11 18.54
C ALA A 61 23.47 36.33 17.99
N LEU A 62 23.35 36.90 16.79
CA LEU A 62 22.06 37.14 16.13
C LEU A 62 21.34 35.83 15.78
N VAL A 63 22.05 34.83 15.25
CA VAL A 63 21.52 33.49 14.98
C VAL A 63 21.05 32.82 16.26
N LYS A 64 21.85 32.87 17.32
CA LYS A 64 21.48 32.28 18.61
C LYS A 64 20.22 32.93 19.18
N LEU A 65 20.19 34.25 19.20
CA LEU A 65 19.01 35.02 19.62
C LEU A 65 17.79 34.65 18.76
N ALA A 66 17.96 34.55 17.44
CA ALA A 66 16.88 34.21 16.53
C ALA A 66 16.31 32.81 16.77
N ARG A 67 17.18 31.82 16.98
CA ARG A 67 16.79 30.45 17.33
C ARG A 67 16.01 30.41 18.64
N GLU A 68 16.47 31.13 19.66
CA GLU A 68 15.80 31.19 20.96
C GLU A 68 14.40 31.82 20.85
N ARG A 69 14.27 32.92 20.10
CA ARG A 69 12.99 33.65 19.92
C ARG A 69 11.99 32.90 19.04
N CYS A 70 12.44 32.27 17.96
CA CYS A 70 11.53 31.56 17.05
C CYS A 70 11.15 30.15 17.54
N ALA A 71 11.87 29.58 18.51
CA ALA A 71 11.66 28.20 18.95
C ALA A 71 10.24 27.90 19.42
N GLU A 72 9.57 28.82 20.13
CA GLU A 72 8.19 28.61 20.58
C GLU A 72 7.20 28.59 19.41
N ASP A 73 7.35 29.49 18.44
CA ASP A 73 6.52 29.53 17.22
C ASP A 73 6.70 28.24 16.40
N ILE A 74 7.95 27.81 16.20
CA ILE A 74 8.25 26.56 15.50
C ILE A 74 7.66 25.36 16.24
N ARG A 75 7.79 25.27 17.58
CA ARG A 75 7.14 24.17 18.35
C ARG A 75 5.63 24.17 18.17
N LYS A 76 4.99 25.35 18.16
CA LYS A 76 3.53 25.48 17.98
C LYS A 76 3.08 25.06 16.59
N ARG A 77 3.81 25.46 15.54
CA ARG A 77 3.44 25.20 14.12
C ARG A 77 3.86 23.80 13.65
N CYS A 78 5.01 23.31 14.13
CA CYS A 78 5.67 22.12 13.61
C CYS A 78 5.69 20.94 14.61
N GLY A 79 5.51 21.17 15.92
CA GLY A 79 5.68 20.13 16.94
C GLY A 79 4.56 19.10 17.03
N THR A 80 3.40 19.37 16.40
CA THR A 80 2.26 18.45 16.40
C THR A 80 1.67 18.26 15.00
N MET A 81 0.97 17.15 14.84
CA MET A 81 0.27 16.77 13.63
C MET A 81 -1.15 16.32 13.94
N ARG A 82 -2.06 16.62 13.02
CA ARG A 82 -3.42 16.07 13.03
C ARG A 82 -3.72 15.56 11.63
N VAL A 83 -3.88 14.25 11.50
CA VAL A 83 -4.05 13.56 10.22
C VAL A 83 -5.40 12.84 10.24
N LEU A 84 -6.11 12.78 9.11
CA LEU A 84 -7.45 12.17 9.02
C LEU A 84 -8.42 12.71 10.09
N ASP A 85 -9.17 11.86 10.79
CA ASP A 85 -10.18 12.27 11.78
C ASP A 85 -9.71 12.13 13.23
N MET A 86 -8.39 12.13 13.47
CA MET A 86 -7.85 12.11 14.83
C MET A 86 -8.55 13.15 15.72
N GLU A 87 -9.05 12.71 16.88
CA GLU A 87 -9.72 13.57 17.84
C GLU A 87 -8.76 14.60 18.43
N GLN A 88 -7.52 14.19 18.71
CA GLN A 88 -6.46 15.01 19.30
C GLN A 88 -5.23 15.08 18.38
N PRO A 89 -4.48 16.20 18.39
CA PRO A 89 -3.17 16.26 17.76
C PRO A 89 -2.19 15.27 18.41
N VAL A 90 -1.35 14.64 17.60
CA VAL A 90 -0.23 13.79 18.03
C VAL A 90 1.09 14.56 17.95
N ALA A 91 2.01 14.29 18.87
CA ALA A 91 3.34 14.88 18.81
C ALA A 91 4.07 14.37 17.56
N LEU A 92 4.79 15.27 16.86
CA LEU A 92 5.53 14.88 15.66
C LEU A 92 6.57 13.79 15.96
N SER A 93 7.21 13.85 17.13
CA SER A 93 8.17 12.83 17.61
C SER A 93 7.58 11.42 17.68
N ASP A 94 6.26 11.32 17.91
CA ASP A 94 5.58 10.04 18.14
C ASP A 94 5.15 9.38 16.83
N ILE A 95 5.26 10.08 15.70
CA ILE A 95 4.84 9.56 14.38
C ILE A 95 5.89 9.73 13.30
N TYR A 96 6.95 10.51 13.54
CA TYR A 96 7.94 10.77 12.53
C TYR A 96 8.73 9.50 12.22
N THR A 97 8.99 9.29 10.94
CA THR A 97 9.85 8.25 10.40
C THR A 97 10.66 8.91 9.30
N ASP A 98 11.97 8.63 9.26
CA ASP A 98 12.87 9.21 8.28
C ASP A 98 12.35 8.94 6.86
N VAL A 99 12.48 9.92 5.97
CA VAL A 99 12.03 9.80 4.58
C VAL A 99 13.22 9.44 3.69
N ASN A 100 12.94 8.59 2.71
CA ASN A 100 13.89 8.26 1.65
C ASN A 100 13.59 9.11 0.42
N ILE A 101 14.64 9.52 -0.30
CA ILE A 101 14.55 10.39 -1.47
C ILE A 101 15.12 9.68 -2.69
N LEU A 102 14.42 9.84 -3.82
CA LEU A 102 14.85 9.47 -5.15
C LEU A 102 15.46 10.71 -5.83
N GLU A 103 16.74 10.62 -6.20
CA GLU A 103 17.44 11.70 -6.92
C GLU A 103 16.95 11.82 -8.38
N LYS A 104 16.31 10.77 -8.92
CA LYS A 104 15.70 10.77 -10.25
C LYS A 104 14.19 10.73 -10.13
N ILE A 105 13.54 11.78 -10.63
CA ILE A 105 12.08 11.90 -10.62
C ILE A 105 11.48 10.84 -11.55
N THR A 106 10.50 10.10 -11.05
CA THR A 106 9.89 8.96 -11.75
C THR A 106 9.22 9.38 -13.06
N ARG A 107 8.43 10.46 -13.07
CA ARG A 107 7.73 10.96 -14.28
C ARG A 107 8.68 11.39 -15.40
N ASN A 108 9.91 11.84 -15.07
CA ASN A 108 10.88 12.32 -16.04
C ASN A 108 11.62 11.18 -16.76
N GLN A 109 11.43 9.94 -16.32
CA GLN A 109 12.06 8.78 -16.95
C GLN A 109 11.42 8.51 -18.32
N ARG A 110 12.27 8.37 -19.33
CA ARG A 110 11.87 7.88 -20.65
C ARG A 110 12.00 6.36 -20.63
N LYS A 111 10.86 5.68 -20.54
CA LYS A 111 10.74 4.23 -20.61
C LYS A 111 9.60 3.89 -21.55
N GLU A 112 9.77 2.87 -22.37
CA GLU A 112 8.70 2.40 -23.24
C GLU A 112 7.66 1.57 -22.46
N LEU A 113 6.42 1.52 -22.97
CA LEU A 113 5.34 0.77 -22.30
C LEU A 113 5.66 -0.73 -22.23
N GLU A 114 6.36 -1.23 -23.26
CA GLU A 114 6.83 -2.59 -23.40
C GLU A 114 7.82 -2.97 -22.29
N GLU A 115 8.65 -2.04 -21.82
CA GLU A 115 9.53 -2.26 -20.67
C GLU A 115 8.71 -2.49 -19.39
N PHE A 116 7.64 -1.73 -19.17
CA PHE A 116 6.77 -1.94 -18.01
C PHE A 116 6.01 -3.26 -18.10
N ARG A 117 5.54 -3.64 -19.29
CA ARG A 117 4.83 -4.91 -19.52
C ARG A 117 5.74 -6.13 -19.39
N ALA A 118 7.03 -6.01 -19.75
CA ALA A 118 8.01 -7.08 -19.64
C ALA A 118 8.52 -7.29 -18.19
N ILE A 119 8.42 -6.27 -17.33
CA ILE A 119 8.90 -6.27 -15.93
C ILE A 119 7.74 -6.45 -14.92
N CYS A 120 6.48 -6.41 -15.37
CA CYS A 120 5.30 -6.54 -14.50
C CYS A 120 4.33 -7.65 -14.97
N GLY A 121 4.53 -8.87 -14.49
CA GLY A 121 3.40 -9.79 -14.29
C GLY A 121 2.45 -9.33 -13.18
N PHE A 122 1.24 -9.90 -13.07
CA PHE A 122 0.30 -9.66 -11.96
C PHE A 122 0.96 -9.83 -10.59
N GLU A 123 1.82 -10.85 -10.44
CA GLU A 123 2.56 -11.14 -9.20
C GLU A 123 3.69 -10.13 -8.92
N GLU A 124 4.16 -9.40 -9.94
CA GLU A 124 5.26 -8.42 -9.83
C GLU A 124 4.77 -6.99 -9.64
N PHE A 125 3.58 -6.64 -10.14
CA PHE A 125 2.94 -5.36 -9.84
C PHE A 125 2.76 -5.18 -8.32
N ASP A 126 2.38 -6.28 -7.64
CA ASP A 126 2.28 -6.36 -6.17
C ASP A 126 3.61 -6.07 -5.46
N ARG A 127 4.73 -6.56 -6.00
CA ARG A 127 6.09 -6.31 -5.45
C ARG A 127 6.60 -4.92 -5.76
N TRP A 128 6.17 -4.32 -6.88
CA TRP A 128 6.61 -2.97 -7.25
C TRP A 128 6.15 -1.93 -6.24
N GLY A 129 4.98 -2.11 -5.62
CA GLY A 129 4.47 -1.26 -4.55
C GLY A 129 5.31 -1.28 -3.26
N LEU A 130 6.00 -2.38 -2.96
CA LEU A 130 6.79 -2.57 -1.73
C LEU A 130 8.30 -2.33 -1.93
N SER A 131 8.86 -2.62 -3.11
CA SER A 131 10.34 -2.68 -3.27
C SER A 131 10.88 -2.51 -4.70
N GLY A 132 10.04 -2.20 -5.71
CA GLY A 132 10.45 -2.32 -7.12
C GLY A 132 11.29 -1.20 -7.72
N ILE A 133 11.37 -0.03 -7.08
CA ILE A 133 12.22 1.04 -7.58
C ILE A 133 13.68 0.72 -7.20
N LYS A 134 14.41 0.03 -8.10
CA LYS A 134 15.89 -0.16 -8.05
C LYS A 134 16.68 1.15 -8.21
N GLN A 135 16.09 2.29 -7.90
CA GLN A 135 16.82 3.55 -7.87
C GLN A 135 17.51 3.68 -6.52
N LYS A 136 18.69 4.28 -6.54
CA LYS A 136 19.42 4.62 -5.34
C LYS A 136 18.55 5.56 -4.49
N ARG A 137 18.31 5.17 -3.24
CA ARG A 137 17.63 6.00 -2.24
C ARG A 137 18.69 6.70 -1.40
N VAL A 138 18.44 7.97 -1.08
CA VAL A 138 19.26 8.79 -0.19
C VAL A 138 18.38 9.21 0.99
N GLU A 139 18.93 9.29 2.19
CA GLU A 139 18.17 9.78 3.34
C GLU A 139 17.77 11.25 3.14
N GLY A 140 16.56 11.62 3.56
CA GLY A 140 16.03 12.97 3.32
C GLY A 140 16.91 14.08 3.91
N ILE A 141 17.47 13.87 5.10
CA ILE A 141 18.37 14.84 5.74
C ILE A 141 19.66 14.99 4.93
N GLU A 142 20.21 13.89 4.41
CA GLU A 142 21.41 13.91 3.57
C GLU A 142 21.15 14.68 2.26
N ALA A 143 20.00 14.46 1.62
CA ALA A 143 19.62 15.21 0.43
C ALA A 143 19.52 16.73 0.69
N VAL A 144 19.00 17.14 1.85
CA VAL A 144 18.96 18.56 2.23
C VAL A 144 20.38 19.10 2.45
N ARG A 145 21.30 18.33 3.04
CA ARG A 145 22.69 18.76 3.23
C ARG A 145 23.47 18.85 1.91
N ASN A 146 23.18 17.99 0.95
CA ASN A 146 23.93 17.92 -0.32
C ASN A 146 23.53 19.02 -1.31
N HIS A 147 22.37 19.64 -1.15
CA HIS A 147 21.85 20.64 -2.09
C HIS A 147 21.34 21.87 -1.34
N SER A 148 21.93 23.04 -1.56
CA SER A 148 21.51 24.29 -0.89
C SER A 148 20.08 24.71 -1.22
N LYS A 149 19.57 24.32 -2.39
CA LYS A 149 18.22 24.64 -2.86
C LYS A 149 17.57 23.38 -3.39
N LEU A 150 16.59 22.87 -2.65
CA LEU A 150 15.96 21.58 -2.91
C LEU A 150 14.46 21.74 -3.13
N MET A 151 13.94 21.15 -4.19
CA MET A 151 12.51 21.04 -4.43
C MET A 151 12.08 19.59 -4.25
N ILE A 152 11.32 19.34 -3.18
CA ILE A 152 10.86 18.01 -2.80
C ILE A 152 9.47 17.77 -3.39
N LEU A 153 9.43 16.86 -4.35
CA LEU A 153 8.23 16.36 -4.99
C LEU A 153 7.73 15.10 -4.30
N GLY A 154 6.44 14.80 -4.46
CA GLY A 154 5.88 13.53 -4.02
C GLY A 154 4.38 13.48 -4.16
N LYS A 155 3.81 12.27 -4.07
CA LYS A 155 2.36 12.03 -4.12
C LYS A 155 1.62 12.70 -2.94
N PRO A 156 0.29 12.89 -3.02
CA PRO A 156 -0.53 13.19 -1.85
C PRO A 156 -0.27 12.17 -0.73
N GLY A 157 -0.20 12.62 0.52
CA GLY A 157 0.04 11.72 1.66
C GLY A 157 1.48 11.19 1.84
N ALA A 158 2.42 11.50 0.93
CA ALA A 158 3.81 11.01 1.01
C ALA A 158 4.66 11.60 2.17
N GLY A 159 4.09 12.47 3.01
CA GLY A 159 4.81 13.00 4.18
C GLY A 159 5.67 14.26 3.96
N LYS A 160 5.54 14.95 2.81
CA LYS A 160 6.29 16.20 2.51
C LYS A 160 6.22 17.25 3.63
N THR A 161 4.99 17.65 4.02
CA THR A 161 4.77 18.60 5.13
C THR A 161 5.35 18.08 6.45
N THR A 162 5.18 16.78 6.73
CA THR A 162 5.70 16.13 7.94
C THR A 162 7.23 16.21 7.98
N PHE A 163 7.90 16.01 6.83
CA PHE A 163 9.34 16.12 6.71
C PHE A 163 9.84 17.56 6.94
N LEU A 164 9.20 18.57 6.34
CA LEU A 164 9.57 19.97 6.59
C LEU A 164 9.39 20.37 8.05
N LYS A 165 8.28 19.96 8.69
CA LYS A 165 8.08 20.19 10.12
C LYS A 165 9.16 19.51 10.96
N PHE A 166 9.57 18.30 10.59
CA PHE A 166 10.66 17.61 11.26
C PHE A 166 11.99 18.35 11.11
N LEU A 167 12.33 18.84 9.91
CA LEU A 167 13.54 19.65 9.69
C LEU A 167 13.56 20.89 10.60
N ALA A 168 12.43 21.59 10.70
CA ALA A 168 12.30 22.76 11.58
C ALA A 168 12.50 22.39 13.06
N MET A 169 11.86 21.32 13.52
CA MET A 169 11.95 20.82 14.90
C MET A 169 13.36 20.32 15.23
N SER A 170 14.00 19.57 14.32
CA SER A 170 15.36 19.08 14.49
C SER A 170 16.35 20.24 14.57
N CYS A 171 16.16 21.26 13.73
CA CYS A 171 16.94 22.50 13.75
C CYS A 171 16.90 23.21 15.10
N ILE A 172 15.70 23.51 15.66
CA ILE A 172 15.60 24.18 16.97
C ILE A 172 16.06 23.30 18.14
N SER A 173 15.98 21.97 18.01
CA SER A 173 16.46 21.05 19.06
C SER A 173 17.97 20.90 19.10
N GLY A 174 18.68 21.39 18.07
CA GLY A 174 20.14 21.26 17.95
C GLY A 174 20.60 19.84 17.56
N LYS A 175 19.70 19.00 17.03
CA LYS A 175 20.05 17.66 16.53
C LYS A 175 20.63 17.73 15.11
N ASP A 176 20.02 18.53 14.24
CA ASP A 176 20.47 18.80 12.86
C ASP A 176 20.56 20.31 12.63
N PHE A 177 21.38 20.76 11.68
CA PHE A 177 21.51 22.17 11.29
C PHE A 177 21.75 23.10 12.50
N VAL A 178 22.72 22.71 13.36
CA VAL A 178 22.91 23.20 14.74
C VAL A 178 23.17 24.70 14.85
N ASP A 179 23.57 25.36 13.76
CA ASP A 179 23.89 26.80 13.71
C ASP A 179 22.98 27.60 12.78
N TRP A 180 21.83 27.05 12.37
CA TRP A 180 20.93 27.70 11.41
C TRP A 180 19.64 28.18 12.06
N VAL A 181 19.02 29.22 11.51
CA VAL A 181 17.68 29.67 11.93
C VAL A 181 16.63 29.01 11.03
N PRO A 182 15.72 28.17 11.56
CA PRO A 182 14.65 27.61 10.75
C PRO A 182 13.55 28.65 10.52
N ILE A 183 13.16 28.82 9.25
CA ILE A 183 12.08 29.69 8.81
C ILE A 183 11.04 28.78 8.15
N PHE A 184 9.87 28.62 8.76
CA PHE A 184 8.79 27.80 8.20
C PHE A 184 7.73 28.69 7.55
N VAL A 185 7.47 28.52 6.27
CA VAL A 185 6.50 29.30 5.48
C VAL A 185 5.51 28.35 4.82
N THR A 186 4.24 28.50 5.15
CA THR A 186 3.12 27.92 4.41
C THR A 186 2.85 28.80 3.18
N LEU A 187 3.15 28.32 1.98
CA LEU A 187 3.05 29.14 0.77
C LEU A 187 1.62 29.62 0.50
N LYS A 188 0.63 28.85 0.94
CA LYS A 188 -0.78 29.25 0.93
C LYS A 188 -1.06 30.46 1.83
N ASP A 189 -0.61 30.46 3.09
CA ASP A 189 -0.84 31.58 4.00
C ASP A 189 -0.10 32.85 3.53
N PHE A 190 1.08 32.67 2.94
CA PHE A 190 1.78 33.77 2.26
C PHE A 190 0.98 34.29 1.05
N ALA A 191 0.46 33.39 0.21
CA ALA A 191 -0.30 33.76 -0.98
C ALA A 191 -1.59 34.52 -0.64
N ASP A 192 -2.30 34.09 0.41
CA ASP A 192 -3.60 34.61 0.86
C ASP A 192 -3.50 35.96 1.64
N ARG A 193 -2.30 36.52 1.87
CA ARG A 193 -2.15 37.84 2.51
C ARG A 193 -2.75 38.96 1.65
N GLU A 194 -3.66 39.74 2.24
CA GLU A 194 -4.39 40.83 1.57
C GLU A 194 -3.47 41.88 0.92
N ASN A 195 -2.43 42.31 1.63
CA ASN A 195 -1.49 43.33 1.16
C ASN A 195 -0.50 42.81 0.12
N ARG A 196 -0.53 41.50 -0.21
CA ARG A 196 0.35 40.82 -1.17
C ARG A 196 1.83 41.25 -1.02
N PRO A 197 2.42 41.15 0.19
CA PRO A 197 3.82 41.52 0.40
C PRO A 197 4.74 40.66 -0.46
N SER A 198 5.96 41.15 -0.74
CA SER A 198 7.01 40.28 -1.26
C SER A 198 7.35 39.19 -0.24
N LEU A 199 7.94 38.08 -0.67
CA LEU A 199 8.31 36.99 0.25
C LEU A 199 9.31 37.49 1.30
N LEU A 200 10.23 38.37 0.92
CA LEU A 200 11.14 39.01 1.86
C LEU A 200 10.40 39.87 2.90
N GLN A 201 9.47 40.72 2.46
CA GLN A 201 8.68 41.55 3.37
C GLN A 201 7.83 40.71 4.34
N PHE A 202 7.30 39.58 3.86
CA PHE A 202 6.58 38.63 4.68
C PHE A 202 7.49 38.07 5.79
N LEU A 203 8.69 37.59 5.44
CA LEU A 203 9.68 37.10 6.39
C LEU A 203 10.13 38.19 7.38
N THR A 204 10.46 39.37 6.88
CA THR A 204 10.87 40.50 7.74
C THR A 204 9.75 40.83 8.73
N GLY A 205 8.48 40.83 8.30
CA GLY A 205 7.33 41.05 9.17
C GLY A 205 7.22 40.00 10.30
N GLU A 206 7.44 38.72 9.99
CA GLU A 206 7.41 37.63 10.98
C GLU A 206 8.57 37.66 11.98
N PHE A 207 9.72 38.21 11.62
CA PHE A 207 10.88 38.30 12.52
C PHE A 207 11.01 39.66 13.23
N SER A 208 10.35 40.70 12.72
CA SER A 208 10.34 42.03 13.35
C SER A 208 9.68 42.03 14.72
N GLN A 209 8.69 41.16 14.95
CA GLN A 209 8.07 40.98 16.28
C GLN A 209 9.04 40.47 17.36
N TRP A 210 10.23 40.01 16.96
CA TRP A 210 11.29 39.53 17.84
C TRP A 210 12.53 40.44 17.83
N ASP A 211 12.42 41.61 17.20
CA ASP A 211 13.53 42.56 16.98
C ASP A 211 14.74 41.92 16.26
N ILE A 212 14.48 41.01 15.32
CA ILE A 212 15.51 40.30 14.55
C ILE A 212 15.57 40.82 13.11
N GLU A 213 16.75 41.28 12.69
CA GLU A 213 17.06 41.61 11.30
C GLU A 213 17.35 40.34 10.49
N ILE A 214 16.29 39.70 9.99
CA ILE A 214 16.39 38.42 9.29
C ILE A 214 17.23 38.47 8.00
N GLU A 215 17.30 39.65 7.35
CA GLU A 215 18.09 39.87 6.14
C GLU A 215 19.59 39.64 6.36
N ALA A 216 20.13 40.06 7.51
CA ALA A 216 21.53 39.82 7.86
C ALA A 216 21.82 38.32 7.99
N ILE A 217 20.89 37.57 8.56
CA ILE A 217 21.02 36.11 8.71
C ILE A 217 20.88 35.40 7.36
N LEU A 218 19.92 35.80 6.52
CA LEU A 218 19.75 35.28 5.15
C LEU A 218 21.03 35.49 4.31
N LYS A 219 21.66 36.67 4.40
CA LYS A 219 22.92 36.96 3.69
C LYS A 219 24.09 36.11 4.19
N SER A 220 24.09 35.76 5.48
CA SER A 220 25.15 34.93 6.07
C SER A 220 25.08 33.44 5.70
N GLY A 221 23.96 32.98 5.11
CA GLY A 221 23.73 31.57 4.80
C GLY A 221 23.32 30.71 6.01
N LYS A 222 23.25 31.26 7.22
CA LYS A 222 22.85 30.54 8.44
C LYS A 222 21.32 30.44 8.59
N THR A 223 20.59 30.18 7.51
CA THR A 223 19.13 29.98 7.54
C THR A 223 18.72 28.69 6.85
N LEU A 224 17.63 28.11 7.36
CA LEU A 224 16.91 26.99 6.76
C LEU A 224 15.50 27.43 6.41
N VAL A 225 15.28 27.87 5.17
CA VAL A 225 13.99 28.35 4.67
C VAL A 225 13.17 27.18 4.13
N LEU A 226 12.08 26.85 4.83
CA LEU A 226 11.21 25.70 4.57
C LEU A 226 9.87 26.21 4.04
N MET A 227 9.61 26.00 2.76
CA MET A 227 8.41 26.47 2.06
C MET A 227 7.47 25.29 1.76
N ASP A 228 6.37 25.20 2.50
CA ASP A 228 5.41 24.10 2.42
C ASP A 228 4.25 24.40 1.46
N GLY A 229 3.93 23.43 0.60
CA GLY A 229 2.67 23.38 -0.15
C GLY A 229 2.57 24.31 -1.34
N LEU A 230 3.55 24.33 -2.25
CA LEU A 230 3.46 25.13 -3.49
C LEU A 230 2.23 24.75 -4.33
N ASP A 231 1.84 23.48 -4.32
CA ASP A 231 0.65 22.99 -5.01
C ASP A 231 -0.68 23.49 -4.42
N GLU A 232 -0.67 24.03 -3.20
CA GLU A 232 -1.88 24.51 -2.51
C GLU A 232 -2.19 25.99 -2.80
N VAL A 233 -1.27 26.68 -3.49
CA VAL A 233 -1.46 28.05 -3.96
C VAL A 233 -2.51 28.05 -5.07
N ARG A 234 -3.39 29.07 -5.08
CA ARG A 234 -4.38 29.24 -6.14
C ARG A 234 -3.68 29.63 -7.45
N ALA A 235 -4.22 29.15 -8.56
CA ALA A 235 -3.68 29.43 -9.89
C ALA A 235 -3.47 30.94 -10.18
N GLU A 236 -4.34 31.79 -9.61
CA GLU A 236 -4.30 33.25 -9.68
C GLU A 236 -3.01 33.87 -9.10
N HIS A 237 -2.32 33.14 -8.23
CA HIS A 237 -1.13 33.61 -7.51
C HIS A 237 0.14 32.88 -7.92
N ASP A 238 0.04 31.77 -8.68
CA ASP A 238 1.17 30.93 -9.12
C ASP A 238 2.35 31.78 -9.60
N ASP A 239 2.17 32.61 -10.63
CA ASP A 239 3.26 33.39 -11.23
C ASP A 239 3.92 34.36 -10.25
N ARG A 240 3.13 34.96 -9.35
CA ARG A 240 3.67 35.84 -8.31
C ARG A 240 4.56 35.03 -7.37
N ILE A 241 4.04 33.96 -6.79
CA ILE A 241 4.75 33.15 -5.80
C ILE A 241 6.02 32.54 -6.39
N LEU A 242 5.97 32.05 -7.63
CA LEU A 242 7.15 31.53 -8.34
C LEU A 242 8.22 32.61 -8.53
N ARG A 243 7.83 33.83 -8.93
CA ARG A 243 8.78 34.95 -9.05
C ARG A 243 9.43 35.29 -7.72
N GLU A 244 8.63 35.39 -6.65
CA GLU A 244 9.11 35.70 -5.30
C GLU A 244 10.09 34.64 -4.77
N ILE A 245 9.80 33.35 -4.96
CA ILE A 245 10.71 32.25 -4.59
C ILE A 245 12.02 32.36 -5.38
N ARG A 246 11.96 32.61 -6.71
CA ARG A 246 13.15 32.79 -7.55
C ARG A 246 13.95 34.03 -7.18
N GLU A 247 13.31 35.12 -6.78
CA GLU A 247 13.97 36.34 -6.32
C GLU A 247 14.67 36.12 -4.99
N LEU A 248 14.00 35.49 -4.02
CA LEU A 248 14.62 35.13 -2.75
C LEU A 248 15.83 34.21 -2.96
N ALA A 249 15.66 33.15 -3.75
CA ALA A 249 16.74 32.20 -4.04
C ALA A 249 17.91 32.84 -4.80
N ARG A 250 17.67 33.84 -5.65
CA ARG A 250 18.74 34.59 -6.33
C ARG A 250 19.47 35.54 -5.39
N ASN A 251 18.75 36.26 -4.54
CA ASN A 251 19.31 37.28 -3.67
C ASN A 251 20.06 36.70 -2.46
N TYR A 252 19.71 35.48 -2.05
CA TYR A 252 20.27 34.79 -0.89
C TYR A 252 20.81 33.41 -1.27
N SER A 253 21.87 33.37 -2.08
CA SER A 253 22.44 32.13 -2.65
C SER A 253 22.96 31.15 -1.61
N GLU A 254 23.49 31.67 -0.50
CA GLU A 254 24.10 30.91 0.59
C GLU A 254 23.08 30.32 1.57
N SER A 255 21.82 30.76 1.50
CA SER A 255 20.77 30.25 2.39
C SER A 255 20.26 28.89 1.93
N GLN A 256 20.07 27.98 2.88
CA GLN A 256 19.44 26.70 2.61
C GLN A 256 17.94 26.89 2.37
N MET A 257 17.42 26.40 1.25
CA MET A 257 16.01 26.50 0.90
C MET A 257 15.44 25.13 0.51
N VAL A 258 14.29 24.79 1.07
CA VAL A 258 13.55 23.58 0.74
C VAL A 258 12.12 23.97 0.38
N VAL A 259 11.68 23.66 -0.83
CA VAL A 259 10.30 23.87 -1.30
C VAL A 259 9.63 22.52 -1.47
N THR A 260 8.37 22.38 -1.07
CA THR A 260 7.59 21.17 -1.37
C THR A 260 6.50 21.42 -2.39
N CYS A 261 6.26 20.42 -3.24
CA CYS A 261 5.19 20.44 -4.22
C CYS A 261 4.69 19.02 -4.50
N ARG A 262 3.48 18.88 -5.04
CA ARG A 262 3.00 17.59 -5.58
C ARG A 262 3.66 17.30 -6.92
N ILE A 263 4.06 16.04 -7.11
CA ILE A 263 4.71 15.57 -8.36
C ILE A 263 3.83 15.77 -9.61
N ALA A 264 2.51 15.75 -9.45
CA ALA A 264 1.53 15.88 -10.51
C ALA A 264 1.16 17.34 -10.87
N THR A 265 1.71 18.33 -10.15
CA THR A 265 1.44 19.74 -10.44
C THR A 265 2.35 20.22 -11.59
N LYS A 266 1.90 21.27 -12.31
CA LYS A 266 2.60 21.99 -13.40
C LYS A 266 4.13 21.86 -13.32
N GLU A 267 4.79 21.67 -14.45
CA GLU A 267 6.26 21.72 -14.53
C GLU A 267 6.76 23.11 -14.12
N TYR A 268 7.12 23.26 -12.85
CA TYR A 268 7.78 24.47 -12.35
C TYR A 268 9.27 24.31 -12.57
N THR A 269 9.80 24.86 -13.66
CA THR A 269 11.25 24.89 -13.83
C THR A 269 11.84 25.94 -12.89
N PHE A 270 12.61 25.47 -11.92
CA PHE A 270 13.44 26.29 -11.04
C PHE A 270 14.91 25.98 -11.33
N GLU A 271 15.56 26.77 -12.19
CA GLU A 271 16.96 26.53 -12.59
C GLU A 271 17.94 26.42 -11.42
N GLN A 272 17.62 27.07 -10.29
CA GLN A 272 18.46 27.07 -9.09
C GLN A 272 18.16 25.95 -8.10
N PHE A 273 17.07 25.20 -8.28
CA PHE A 273 16.66 24.15 -7.35
C PHE A 273 16.96 22.77 -7.94
N THR A 274 17.49 21.89 -7.11
CA THR A 274 17.56 20.46 -7.44
C THR A 274 16.20 19.84 -7.12
N GLU A 275 15.56 19.22 -8.10
CA GLU A 275 14.30 18.51 -7.90
C GLU A 275 14.57 17.06 -7.46
N VAL A 276 13.89 16.62 -6.41
CA VAL A 276 13.96 15.25 -5.88
C VAL A 276 12.57 14.74 -5.54
N GLU A 277 12.39 13.43 -5.45
CA GLU A 277 11.08 12.81 -5.14
C GLU A 277 11.14 12.02 -3.83
N ILE A 278 10.15 12.19 -2.93
CA ILE A 278 10.01 11.31 -1.76
C ILE A 278 9.62 9.91 -2.23
N ALA A 279 10.40 8.90 -1.80
CA ALA A 279 10.13 7.50 -2.03
C ALA A 279 9.03 6.97 -1.11
N ASP A 280 8.26 6.00 -1.59
CA ASP A 280 7.33 5.22 -0.76
C ASP A 280 8.10 4.49 0.36
N PHE A 281 7.46 4.29 1.52
CA PHE A 281 8.06 3.61 2.66
C PHE A 281 8.46 2.17 2.33
N ASP A 282 9.65 1.79 2.78
CA ASP A 282 10.07 0.39 2.83
C ASP A 282 9.62 -0.30 4.13
N GLU A 283 9.85 -1.61 4.22
CA GLU A 283 9.46 -2.42 5.39
C GLU A 283 10.07 -1.92 6.71
N ARG A 284 11.29 -1.36 6.68
CA ARG A 284 11.96 -0.83 7.89
C ARG A 284 11.31 0.48 8.34
N GLN A 285 10.95 1.35 7.39
CA GLN A 285 10.21 2.58 7.66
C GLN A 285 8.80 2.26 8.20
N ILE A 286 8.11 1.26 7.64
CA ILE A 286 6.81 0.79 8.15
C ILE A 286 6.94 0.31 9.61
N ALA A 287 7.94 -0.53 9.89
CA ALA A 287 8.18 -1.03 11.25
C ALA A 287 8.52 0.10 12.24
N THR A 288 9.33 1.07 11.82
CA THR A 288 9.67 2.25 12.62
C THR A 288 8.44 3.10 12.92
N PHE A 289 7.62 3.37 11.90
CA PHE A 289 6.38 4.13 12.07
C PHE A 289 5.42 3.42 13.03
N ALA A 290 5.21 2.12 12.86
CA ALA A 290 4.35 1.33 13.74
C ALA A 290 4.89 1.32 15.19
N GLY A 291 6.19 1.12 15.37
CA GLY A 291 6.85 1.19 16.68
C GLY A 291 6.62 2.53 17.39
N ASN A 292 6.81 3.64 16.67
CA ASN A 292 6.57 4.98 17.21
C ASN A 292 5.08 5.21 17.53
N TRP A 293 4.18 4.78 16.64
CA TRP A 293 2.74 4.96 16.80
C TRP A 293 2.18 4.23 18.03
N PHE A 294 2.62 2.98 18.24
CA PHE A 294 2.10 2.10 19.30
C PHE A 294 2.90 2.16 20.61
N CYS A 295 4.02 2.90 20.67
CA CYS A 295 4.92 2.90 21.84
C CYS A 295 4.25 3.28 23.19
N LYS A 296 3.20 4.11 23.15
CA LYS A 296 2.46 4.60 24.32
C LYS A 296 1.05 4.00 24.42
N LYS A 297 0.75 2.95 23.65
CA LYS A 297 -0.57 2.34 23.56
C LYS A 297 -0.59 0.95 24.17
N GLU A 298 -1.77 0.44 24.49
CA GLU A 298 -1.91 -0.92 25.04
C GLU A 298 -1.62 -1.98 23.98
N ILE A 299 -2.01 -1.70 22.72
CA ILE A 299 -1.73 -2.54 21.57
C ILE A 299 -0.25 -2.42 21.21
N LYS A 300 0.40 -3.56 20.97
CA LYS A 300 1.81 -3.62 20.62
C LYS A 300 2.04 -3.50 19.12
N SER A 301 3.15 -2.86 18.73
CA SER A 301 3.57 -2.77 17.33
C SER A 301 3.82 -4.14 16.70
N GLU A 302 4.32 -5.10 17.46
CA GLU A 302 4.61 -6.45 16.96
C GLU A 302 3.33 -7.17 16.51
N ASP A 303 2.22 -6.96 17.23
CA ASP A 303 0.92 -7.56 16.88
C ASP A 303 0.38 -6.96 15.57
N PHE A 304 0.51 -5.64 15.39
CA PHE A 304 0.16 -4.95 14.14
C PHE A 304 1.01 -5.46 12.98
N LEU A 305 2.34 -5.52 13.14
CA LEU A 305 3.27 -5.93 12.09
C LEU A 305 3.04 -7.41 11.70
N ALA A 306 2.86 -8.29 12.68
CA ALA A 306 2.55 -9.70 12.41
C ALA A 306 1.22 -9.85 11.65
N LYS A 307 0.21 -9.01 11.95
CA LYS A 307 -1.06 -9.01 11.21
C LYS A 307 -0.93 -8.42 9.81
N LEU A 308 -0.05 -7.43 9.62
CA LEU A 308 0.23 -6.84 8.33
C LEU A 308 0.96 -7.83 7.41
N GLU A 309 1.96 -8.54 7.93
CA GLU A 309 2.70 -9.60 7.21
C GLU A 309 1.80 -10.78 6.82
N GLN A 310 0.79 -11.10 7.64
CA GLN A 310 -0.22 -12.12 7.30
C GLN A 310 -1.14 -11.69 6.14
N ASN A 311 -1.14 -10.40 5.77
CA ASN A 311 -2.03 -9.85 4.77
C ASN A 311 -1.27 -8.97 3.76
N ASN A 312 -0.58 -9.63 2.82
CA ASN A 312 0.20 -9.00 1.74
C ASN A 312 -0.55 -7.88 1.01
N ARG A 313 -1.88 -7.98 0.85
CA ARG A 313 -2.68 -6.96 0.15
C ARG A 313 -2.87 -5.69 0.99
N VAL A 314 -3.14 -5.84 2.29
CA VAL A 314 -3.17 -4.70 3.23
C VAL A 314 -1.77 -4.09 3.39
N GLN A 315 -0.72 -4.91 3.40
CA GLN A 315 0.67 -4.45 3.45
C GLN A 315 1.02 -3.50 2.29
N GLN A 316 0.46 -3.68 1.10
CA GLN A 316 0.70 -2.77 -0.04
C GLN A 316 0.20 -1.34 0.20
N LEU A 317 -0.81 -1.16 1.06
CA LEU A 317 -1.29 0.17 1.42
C LEU A 317 -0.33 0.85 2.41
N ALA A 318 0.37 0.07 3.24
CA ALA A 318 1.26 0.59 4.28
C ALA A 318 2.49 1.37 3.75
N THR A 319 2.79 1.29 2.46
CA THR A 319 3.93 2.02 1.87
C THR A 319 3.65 3.52 1.72
N SER A 320 2.37 3.93 1.75
CA SER A 320 1.97 5.33 1.84
C SER A 320 1.80 5.72 3.30
N PRO A 321 2.52 6.74 3.83
CA PRO A 321 2.40 7.17 5.23
C PRO A 321 0.96 7.51 5.64
N LEU A 322 0.17 8.10 4.73
CA LEU A 322 -1.24 8.42 4.97
C LEU A 322 -2.09 7.16 5.16
N LEU A 323 -1.90 6.16 4.31
CA LEU A 323 -2.65 4.91 4.39
C LEU A 323 -2.17 4.06 5.56
N LEU A 324 -0.86 4.03 5.85
CA LEU A 324 -0.33 3.41 7.06
C LEU A 324 -0.93 4.03 8.32
N THR A 325 -1.11 5.35 8.35
CA THR A 325 -1.79 6.03 9.47
C THR A 325 -3.23 5.54 9.60
N LEU A 326 -3.96 5.36 8.50
CA LEU A 326 -5.31 4.79 8.53
C LEU A 326 -5.31 3.35 9.07
N LEU A 327 -4.39 2.50 8.58
CA LEU A 327 -4.25 1.13 9.07
C LEU A 327 -3.99 1.10 10.58
N CYS A 328 -3.11 1.99 11.05
CA CYS A 328 -2.80 2.10 12.47
C CYS A 328 -4.00 2.57 13.29
N LEU A 329 -4.79 3.52 12.78
CA LEU A 329 -6.03 3.98 13.43
C LEU A 329 -7.08 2.86 13.52
N ALA A 330 -7.36 2.17 12.40
CA ALA A 330 -8.33 1.08 12.37
C ALA A 330 -7.92 -0.08 13.29
N PHE A 331 -6.61 -0.35 13.39
CA PHE A 331 -6.10 -1.39 14.26
C PHE A 331 -6.11 -0.97 15.75
N ASP A 332 -5.91 0.30 16.04
CA ASP A 332 -5.86 0.85 17.42
C ASP A 332 -7.18 0.65 18.18
N GLU A 333 -8.31 0.59 17.48
CA GLU A 333 -9.62 0.45 18.10
C GLU A 333 -9.91 -0.98 18.60
N SER A 334 -9.35 -2.01 17.96
CA SER A 334 -9.75 -3.41 18.21
C SER A 334 -8.61 -4.44 18.26
N GLY A 335 -7.37 -4.03 17.99
CA GLY A 335 -6.22 -4.92 17.82
C GLY A 335 -6.35 -5.87 16.62
N LYS A 336 -7.26 -5.56 15.68
CA LYS A 336 -7.54 -6.35 14.48
C LYS A 336 -7.85 -5.42 13.31
N PHE A 337 -7.58 -5.88 12.09
CA PHE A 337 -8.13 -5.25 10.89
C PHE A 337 -9.60 -5.63 10.72
N PRO A 338 -10.42 -4.79 10.07
CA PRO A 338 -11.79 -5.13 9.71
C PRO A 338 -11.86 -6.50 8.99
N ALA A 339 -12.86 -7.31 9.35
CA ALA A 339 -13.06 -8.61 8.72
C ALA A 339 -13.38 -8.46 7.22
N ASN A 340 -14.13 -7.41 6.87
CA ASN A 340 -14.36 -7.00 5.50
C ASN A 340 -13.29 -6.02 5.02
N ARG A 341 -12.32 -6.53 4.27
CA ARG A 341 -11.24 -5.71 3.69
C ARG A 341 -11.77 -4.63 2.72
N SER A 342 -12.94 -4.79 2.12
CA SER A 342 -13.51 -3.78 1.22
C SER A 342 -13.82 -2.48 1.98
N GLU A 343 -14.18 -2.58 3.27
CA GLU A 343 -14.43 -1.44 4.15
C GLU A 343 -13.14 -0.66 4.39
N LEU A 344 -12.04 -1.35 4.67
CA LEU A 344 -10.73 -0.73 4.84
C LEU A 344 -10.28 0.04 3.58
N TYR A 345 -10.52 -0.54 2.40
CA TYR A 345 -10.19 0.11 1.13
C TYR A 345 -11.10 1.31 0.87
N LYS A 346 -12.39 1.21 1.23
CA LYS A 346 -13.34 2.32 1.16
C LYS A 346 -12.97 3.45 2.11
N GLU A 347 -12.54 3.16 3.33
CA GLU A 347 -12.05 4.17 4.28
C GLU A 347 -10.79 4.86 3.77
N GLY A 348 -9.85 4.09 3.18
CA GLY A 348 -8.68 4.63 2.49
C GLY A 348 -9.04 5.53 1.33
N LEU A 349 -10.05 5.13 0.55
CA LEU A 349 -10.55 5.93 -0.55
C LEU A 349 -11.23 7.20 -0.06
N ASP A 350 -12.09 7.13 0.95
CA ASP A 350 -12.77 8.29 1.53
C ASP A 350 -11.77 9.28 2.16
N ALA A 351 -10.67 8.77 2.74
CA ALA A 351 -9.56 9.59 3.20
C ALA A 351 -8.91 10.39 2.05
N LEU A 352 -8.67 9.74 0.91
CA LEU A 352 -8.07 10.35 -0.29
C LEU A 352 -9.05 11.29 -1.02
N LEU A 353 -10.34 10.94 -1.12
CA LEU A 353 -11.36 11.68 -1.86
C LEU A 353 -12.01 12.82 -1.07
N ARG A 354 -12.26 12.65 0.24
CA ARG A 354 -13.08 13.58 1.05
C ARG A 354 -12.27 14.37 2.08
N LYS A 355 -11.41 13.68 2.84
CA LYS A 355 -10.77 14.25 4.05
C LYS A 355 -9.54 15.09 3.74
N TRP A 356 -8.83 14.77 2.66
CA TRP A 356 -7.62 15.50 2.25
C TRP A 356 -7.91 16.86 1.59
N ASP A 357 -8.97 16.94 0.76
CA ASP A 357 -9.34 18.18 0.05
C ASP A 357 -10.03 19.22 0.94
N SER A 358 -10.93 18.78 1.83
CA SER A 358 -11.73 19.67 2.69
C SER A 358 -10.89 20.48 3.68
N LYS A 359 -9.78 19.90 4.17
CA LYS A 359 -8.86 20.59 5.10
C LYS A 359 -7.92 21.56 4.40
N ARG A 360 -7.56 21.33 3.14
CA ARG A 360 -6.56 22.15 2.41
C ARG A 360 -7.15 23.22 1.48
N ARG A 361 -8.48 23.30 1.30
CA ARG A 361 -9.17 24.34 0.47
C ARG A 361 -8.47 24.61 -0.88
N ILE A 362 -8.03 23.55 -1.55
CA ILE A 362 -7.33 23.66 -2.84
C ILE A 362 -8.38 24.06 -3.89
N ARG A 363 -8.36 25.32 -4.31
CA ARG A 363 -9.24 25.83 -5.38
C ARG A 363 -8.45 25.85 -6.68
N ARG A 364 -8.69 24.85 -7.52
CA ARG A 364 -8.35 24.90 -8.96
C ARG A 364 -9.64 24.79 -9.74
N ASP A 365 -9.80 25.65 -10.74
CA ASP A 365 -10.99 25.71 -11.58
C ASP A 365 -10.91 24.58 -12.62
N SER A 366 -11.51 23.43 -12.31
CA SER A 366 -11.67 22.32 -13.26
C SER A 366 -13.06 21.71 -13.13
N VAL A 367 -13.59 21.18 -14.23
CA VAL A 367 -14.88 20.44 -14.29
C VAL A 367 -14.95 19.33 -13.24
N TYR A 368 -13.80 18.76 -12.87
CA TYR A 368 -13.66 17.76 -11.82
C TYR A 368 -14.11 18.23 -10.43
N LYS A 369 -14.07 19.54 -10.15
CA LYS A 369 -14.53 20.11 -8.88
C LYS A 369 -16.05 19.99 -8.71
N ASP A 370 -16.79 20.01 -9.82
CA ASP A 370 -18.25 19.87 -9.82
C ASP A 370 -18.70 18.40 -9.75
N PHE A 371 -17.75 17.45 -9.82
CA PHE A 371 -18.06 16.05 -9.63
C PHE A 371 -18.33 15.78 -8.14
N SER A 372 -19.52 15.25 -7.86
CA SER A 372 -19.78 14.64 -6.56
C SER A 372 -18.79 13.48 -6.33
N VAL A 373 -18.56 13.13 -5.06
CA VAL A 373 -17.72 11.97 -4.69
C VAL A 373 -18.17 10.72 -5.45
N GLN A 374 -19.48 10.51 -5.56
CA GLN A 374 -20.07 9.42 -6.33
C GLN A 374 -19.64 9.42 -7.79
N LYS A 375 -19.72 10.56 -8.50
CA LYS A 375 -19.27 10.67 -9.89
C LYS A 375 -17.78 10.38 -10.05
N LYS A 376 -16.95 10.83 -9.09
CA LYS A 376 -15.51 10.53 -9.08
C LYS A 376 -15.27 9.02 -8.96
N GLU A 377 -15.97 8.36 -8.04
CA GLU A 377 -15.87 6.91 -7.87
C GLU A 377 -16.38 6.15 -9.10
N ASP A 378 -17.47 6.57 -9.72
CA ASP A 378 -18.05 5.93 -10.90
C ASP A 378 -17.11 6.03 -12.12
N LEU A 379 -16.50 7.19 -12.34
CA LEU A 379 -15.46 7.39 -13.36
C LEU A 379 -14.29 6.41 -13.15
N LEU A 380 -13.76 6.36 -11.92
CA LEU A 380 -12.62 5.48 -11.59
C LEU A 380 -13.00 4.00 -11.68
N SER A 381 -14.22 3.64 -11.30
CA SER A 381 -14.77 2.28 -11.40
C SER A 381 -14.88 1.81 -12.86
N GLN A 382 -15.40 2.66 -13.74
CA GLN A 382 -15.49 2.34 -15.17
C GLN A 382 -14.10 2.14 -15.80
N ILE A 383 -13.15 3.04 -15.52
CA ILE A 383 -11.78 2.92 -16.02
C ILE A 383 -11.12 1.64 -15.47
N ALA A 384 -11.27 1.39 -14.18
CA ALA A 384 -10.70 0.24 -13.49
C ALA A 384 -11.16 -1.07 -14.11
N LEU A 385 -12.47 -1.31 -14.24
CA LEU A 385 -12.99 -2.55 -14.82
C LEU A 385 -12.49 -2.74 -16.27
N THR A 386 -12.62 -1.70 -17.10
CA THR A 386 -12.23 -1.73 -18.52
C THR A 386 -10.75 -2.09 -18.70
N THR A 387 -9.88 -1.53 -17.86
CA THR A 387 -8.43 -1.74 -17.95
C THR A 387 -8.01 -3.06 -17.31
N PHE A 388 -8.68 -3.48 -16.24
CA PHE A 388 -8.43 -4.76 -15.56
C PHE A 388 -8.79 -5.96 -16.45
N GLU A 389 -9.92 -5.91 -17.15
CA GLU A 389 -10.34 -6.92 -18.13
C GLU A 389 -9.29 -7.13 -19.22
N LYS A 390 -8.72 -6.03 -19.71
CA LYS A 390 -7.65 -6.04 -20.73
C LYS A 390 -6.28 -6.46 -20.18
N GLY A 391 -6.11 -6.49 -18.86
CA GLY A 391 -4.79 -6.68 -18.22
C GLY A 391 -3.86 -5.47 -18.37
N ASP A 392 -4.41 -4.28 -18.63
CA ASP A 392 -3.68 -3.04 -18.84
C ASP A 392 -3.47 -2.30 -17.50
N TYR A 393 -2.43 -2.66 -16.74
CA TYR A 393 -2.07 -1.96 -15.50
C TYR A 393 -1.32 -0.63 -15.74
N PHE A 394 -0.72 -0.49 -16.92
CA PHE A 394 -0.03 0.72 -17.36
C PHE A 394 -0.67 1.21 -18.65
N ILE A 395 -1.10 2.47 -18.66
CA ILE A 395 -1.98 3.05 -19.67
C ILE A 395 -1.32 4.31 -20.22
N LYS A 396 -1.31 4.46 -21.55
CA LYS A 396 -0.82 5.70 -22.17
C LYS A 396 -1.76 6.86 -21.83
N GLN A 397 -1.22 8.05 -21.59
CA GLN A 397 -1.96 9.24 -21.22
C GLN A 397 -3.19 9.48 -22.13
N ARG A 398 -2.99 9.50 -23.45
CA ARG A 398 -4.06 9.71 -24.43
C ARG A 398 -5.20 8.68 -24.29
N GLN A 399 -4.87 7.41 -24.08
CA GLN A 399 -5.88 6.36 -23.90
C GLN A 399 -6.66 6.54 -22.59
N LEU A 400 -5.99 7.01 -21.53
CA LEU A 400 -6.63 7.31 -20.25
C LEU A 400 -7.56 8.53 -20.37
N GLU A 401 -7.12 9.57 -21.09
CA GLU A 401 -7.92 10.74 -21.45
C GLU A 401 -9.15 10.34 -22.28
N ASP A 402 -9.00 9.43 -23.25
CA ASP A 402 -10.13 8.90 -24.03
C ASP A 402 -11.18 8.23 -23.13
N TYR A 403 -10.77 7.40 -22.15
CA TYR A 403 -11.71 6.81 -21.19
C TYR A 403 -12.42 7.86 -20.32
N ILE A 404 -11.72 8.92 -19.93
CA ILE A 404 -12.30 10.03 -19.16
C ILE A 404 -13.28 10.82 -20.03
N CYS A 405 -12.91 11.10 -21.28
CA CYS A 405 -13.74 11.77 -22.27
C CYS A 405 -15.05 10.99 -22.49
N ASP A 406 -14.95 9.67 -22.69
CA ASP A 406 -16.10 8.78 -22.84
C ASP A 406 -17.04 8.82 -21.62
N TYR A 407 -16.51 8.90 -20.41
CA TYR A 407 -17.33 9.06 -19.21
C TYR A 407 -18.03 10.42 -19.19
N ILE A 408 -17.29 11.53 -19.39
CA ILE A 408 -17.82 12.90 -19.35
C ILE A 408 -18.95 13.06 -20.37
N ARG A 409 -18.75 12.55 -21.60
CA ARG A 409 -19.73 12.62 -22.71
C ARG A 409 -21.08 12.01 -22.34
N ASN A 410 -21.11 11.04 -21.43
CA ASN A 410 -22.33 10.35 -20.98
C ASN A 410 -22.95 10.96 -19.70
N THR A 411 -22.46 12.10 -19.21
CA THR A 411 -23.02 12.79 -18.03
C THR A 411 -24.09 13.82 -18.41
N SER A 412 -25.03 14.09 -17.49
CA SER A 412 -26.21 14.94 -17.74
C SER A 412 -25.94 16.39 -18.17
N ASN A 413 -24.72 16.89 -17.96
CA ASN A 413 -24.30 18.26 -18.28
C ASN A 413 -23.18 18.27 -19.35
N ALA A 414 -23.07 17.20 -20.14
CA ALA A 414 -21.99 17.06 -21.11
C ALA A 414 -22.03 18.19 -22.15
N LYS A 415 -20.89 18.85 -22.32
CA LYS A 415 -20.63 19.69 -23.49
C LYS A 415 -20.51 18.78 -24.72
N THR A 416 -21.03 19.23 -25.85
CA THR A 416 -21.09 18.44 -27.10
C THR A 416 -19.89 18.64 -28.03
N GLU A 417 -19.00 19.60 -27.74
CA GLU A 417 -17.86 19.91 -28.59
C GLU A 417 -16.64 19.05 -28.21
N GLU A 418 -16.08 18.34 -29.19
CA GLU A 418 -15.01 17.34 -28.97
C GLU A 418 -13.70 17.96 -28.46
N GLU A 419 -13.35 19.16 -28.92
CA GLU A 419 -12.14 19.87 -28.46
C GLU A 419 -12.25 20.28 -26.98
N GLU A 420 -13.43 20.75 -26.55
CA GLU A 420 -13.68 21.08 -25.14
C GLU A 420 -13.68 19.84 -24.26
N LEU A 421 -14.27 18.73 -24.74
CA LEU A 421 -14.26 17.45 -24.03
C LEU A 421 -12.85 16.90 -23.81
N HIS A 422 -11.96 17.04 -24.80
CA HIS A 422 -10.57 16.65 -24.66
C HIS A 422 -9.84 17.50 -23.61
N LEU A 423 -10.00 18.83 -23.64
CA LEU A 423 -9.43 19.71 -22.62
C LEU A 423 -9.95 19.39 -21.21
N ASP A 424 -11.24 19.11 -21.09
CA ASP A 424 -11.86 18.71 -19.83
C ASP A 424 -11.30 17.36 -19.35
N SER A 425 -11.06 16.40 -20.27
CA SER A 425 -10.50 15.08 -19.93
C SER A 425 -9.06 15.16 -19.40
N GLU A 426 -8.20 15.97 -20.03
CA GLU A 426 -6.83 16.23 -19.57
C GLU A 426 -6.86 16.92 -18.20
N ALA A 427 -7.72 17.95 -18.03
CA ALA A 427 -7.88 18.65 -16.77
C ALA A 427 -8.38 17.74 -15.65
N VAL A 428 -9.29 16.80 -15.94
CA VAL A 428 -9.77 15.79 -14.99
C VAL A 428 -8.66 14.81 -14.62
N LEU A 429 -7.89 14.28 -15.59
CA LEU A 429 -6.76 13.39 -15.31
C LEU A 429 -5.75 14.07 -14.37
N LYS A 430 -5.34 15.30 -14.70
CA LYS A 430 -4.42 16.09 -13.87
C LYS A 430 -5.01 16.41 -12.51
N SER A 431 -6.33 16.59 -12.40
CA SER A 431 -7.00 16.79 -11.11
C SER A 431 -6.98 15.51 -10.26
N ILE A 432 -7.22 14.33 -10.83
CA ILE A 432 -7.15 13.04 -10.10
C ILE A 432 -5.73 12.79 -9.59
N GLU A 433 -4.74 12.97 -10.46
CA GLU A 433 -3.32 12.78 -10.16
C GLU A 433 -2.88 13.75 -9.05
N ALA A 434 -3.21 15.04 -9.20
CA ALA A 434 -2.81 16.07 -8.26
C ALA A 434 -3.57 16.00 -6.94
N GLN A 435 -4.89 15.85 -6.92
CA GLN A 435 -5.70 15.98 -5.70
C GLN A 435 -5.66 14.71 -4.84
N HIS A 436 -5.85 13.55 -5.48
CA HIS A 436 -6.09 12.28 -4.79
C HIS A 436 -4.92 11.31 -4.89
N GLY A 437 -4.08 11.44 -5.92
CA GLY A 437 -2.97 10.52 -6.15
C GLY A 437 -3.43 9.10 -6.44
N LEU A 438 -4.66 8.94 -6.96
CA LEU A 438 -5.22 7.64 -7.34
C LEU A 438 -4.68 7.16 -8.69
N PHE A 439 -4.37 8.10 -9.60
CA PHE A 439 -3.52 7.85 -10.76
C PHE A 439 -2.13 8.45 -10.52
N VAL A 440 -1.11 7.79 -11.04
CA VAL A 440 0.30 8.21 -10.96
C VAL A 440 0.97 8.01 -12.30
N GLU A 441 1.68 9.04 -12.78
CA GLU A 441 2.57 8.97 -13.94
C GLU A 441 3.86 8.20 -13.58
N ARG A 442 4.01 6.98 -14.10
CA ARG A 442 5.14 6.06 -13.81
C ARG A 442 6.35 6.29 -14.71
N ALA A 443 6.11 6.89 -15.86
CA ALA A 443 7.09 7.40 -16.82
C ALA A 443 6.36 8.41 -17.69
N ARG A 444 7.09 9.20 -18.48
CA ARG A 444 6.52 10.27 -19.29
C ARG A 444 5.38 9.74 -20.18
N GLY A 445 4.15 10.19 -19.94
CA GLY A 445 2.95 9.81 -20.66
C GLY A 445 2.41 8.41 -20.36
N ILE A 446 2.89 7.74 -19.30
CA ILE A 446 2.46 6.40 -18.88
C ILE A 446 1.92 6.47 -17.46
N TYR A 447 0.64 6.13 -17.30
CA TYR A 447 -0.11 6.20 -16.05
C TYR A 447 -0.47 4.81 -15.53
N SER A 448 -0.74 4.72 -14.24
CA SER A 448 -1.29 3.53 -13.57
C SER A 448 -2.10 3.97 -12.36
N PHE A 449 -2.95 3.10 -11.82
CA PHE A 449 -3.43 3.28 -10.45
C PHE A 449 -2.25 3.32 -9.46
N SER A 450 -2.37 4.10 -8.39
CA SER A 450 -1.31 4.21 -7.38
C SER A 450 -0.98 2.89 -6.71
N HIS A 451 -2.01 2.06 -6.47
CA HIS A 451 -1.92 0.72 -5.91
C HIS A 451 -2.87 -0.24 -6.64
N LEU A 452 -2.47 -1.51 -6.78
CA LEU A 452 -3.31 -2.54 -7.43
C LEU A 452 -4.61 -2.74 -6.66
N THR A 453 -4.52 -2.68 -5.34
CA THR A 453 -5.66 -2.78 -4.43
C THR A 453 -6.78 -1.79 -4.79
N PHE A 454 -6.46 -0.54 -5.18
CA PHE A 454 -7.48 0.41 -5.62
C PHE A 454 -8.01 0.08 -7.01
N HIS A 455 -7.17 -0.40 -7.93
CA HIS A 455 -7.61 -0.88 -9.24
C HIS A 455 -8.63 -2.02 -9.10
N GLU A 456 -8.31 -3.01 -8.27
CA GLU A 456 -9.17 -4.18 -7.97
C GLU A 456 -10.47 -3.76 -7.26
N TYR A 457 -10.39 -2.87 -6.28
CA TYR A 457 -11.55 -2.34 -5.57
C TYR A 457 -12.51 -1.60 -6.51
N PHE A 458 -11.99 -0.73 -7.37
CA PHE A 458 -12.82 0.00 -8.33
C PHE A 458 -13.41 -0.92 -9.40
N ALA A 459 -12.68 -1.95 -9.84
CA ALA A 459 -13.22 -2.97 -10.75
C ALA A 459 -14.37 -3.74 -10.10
N ALA A 460 -14.19 -4.20 -8.85
CA ALA A 460 -15.24 -4.87 -8.08
C ALA A 460 -16.47 -3.98 -7.87
N ARG A 461 -16.25 -2.70 -7.53
CA ARG A 461 -17.32 -1.71 -7.36
C ARG A 461 -18.12 -1.53 -8.65
N GLN A 462 -17.47 -1.44 -9.81
CA GLN A 462 -18.16 -1.29 -11.10
C GLN A 462 -19.11 -2.45 -11.40
N ILE A 463 -18.70 -3.67 -11.04
CA ILE A 463 -19.50 -4.88 -11.25
C ILE A 463 -20.76 -4.82 -10.39
N VAL A 464 -20.61 -4.50 -9.10
CA VAL A 464 -21.68 -4.63 -8.10
C VAL A 464 -22.63 -3.43 -8.07
N VAL A 465 -22.16 -2.21 -8.37
CA VAL A 465 -22.96 -0.97 -8.28
C VAL A 465 -23.79 -0.70 -9.56
N SER A 466 -23.80 -1.66 -10.51
CA SER A 466 -24.57 -1.56 -11.76
C SER A 466 -26.05 -1.23 -11.53
N THR A 467 -26.57 -0.25 -12.27
CA THR A 467 -27.84 0.43 -11.98
C THR A 467 -29.10 -0.36 -12.36
N SER A 468 -29.00 -1.45 -13.13
CA SER A 468 -30.14 -2.28 -13.51
C SER A 468 -29.92 -3.77 -13.20
N PRO A 469 -30.93 -4.51 -12.72
CA PRO A 469 -30.80 -5.93 -12.38
C PRO A 469 -30.24 -6.80 -13.51
N SER A 470 -30.67 -6.56 -14.74
CA SER A 470 -30.18 -7.31 -15.92
C SER A 470 -28.70 -7.06 -16.24
N LYS A 471 -28.20 -5.84 -16.02
CA LYS A 471 -26.78 -5.51 -16.22
C LYS A 471 -25.93 -6.09 -15.11
N LEU A 472 -26.44 -6.05 -13.87
CA LEU A 472 -25.80 -6.69 -12.73
C LEU A 472 -25.69 -8.19 -12.98
N GLU A 473 -26.77 -8.87 -13.36
CA GLU A 473 -26.75 -10.30 -13.67
C GLU A 473 -25.71 -10.65 -14.75
N ALA A 474 -25.70 -9.90 -15.86
CA ALA A 474 -24.70 -10.10 -16.92
C ALA A 474 -23.26 -9.87 -16.43
N ALA A 475 -23.04 -8.86 -15.59
CA ALA A 475 -21.72 -8.56 -15.02
C ALA A 475 -21.27 -9.66 -14.05
N LEU A 476 -22.17 -10.17 -13.19
CA LEU A 476 -21.87 -11.29 -12.30
C LEU A 476 -21.60 -12.59 -13.07
N GLN A 477 -22.37 -12.87 -14.13
CA GLN A 477 -22.14 -14.00 -15.03
C GLN A 477 -20.76 -13.90 -15.69
N ASN A 478 -20.36 -12.71 -16.16
CA ASN A 478 -19.02 -12.50 -16.69
C ASN A 478 -17.94 -12.71 -15.61
N LEU A 479 -18.12 -12.12 -14.42
CA LEU A 479 -17.18 -12.24 -13.30
C LEU A 479 -16.87 -13.70 -12.95
N VAL A 480 -17.88 -14.58 -12.87
CA VAL A 480 -17.65 -15.99 -12.52
C VAL A 480 -16.93 -16.76 -13.61
N THR A 481 -16.91 -16.30 -14.87
CA THR A 481 -16.08 -16.93 -15.91
C THR A 481 -14.58 -16.87 -15.59
N HIS A 482 -14.17 -15.92 -14.74
CA HIS A 482 -12.80 -15.72 -14.29
C HIS A 482 -12.46 -16.43 -12.96
N ILE A 483 -13.31 -17.33 -12.46
CA ILE A 483 -13.15 -17.94 -11.13
C ILE A 483 -11.84 -18.75 -10.93
N THR A 484 -11.21 -19.17 -12.03
CA THR A 484 -9.92 -19.87 -12.03
C THR A 484 -8.74 -18.97 -12.41
N ASP A 485 -9.00 -17.70 -12.77
CA ASP A 485 -7.96 -16.70 -13.04
C ASP A 485 -7.49 -16.07 -11.72
N LYS A 486 -6.22 -16.28 -11.39
CA LYS A 486 -5.58 -15.74 -10.18
C LYS A 486 -5.73 -14.22 -10.07
N ARG A 487 -5.76 -13.49 -11.20
CA ARG A 487 -5.87 -12.02 -11.21
C ARG A 487 -7.20 -11.57 -10.62
N TRP A 488 -8.28 -12.25 -11.00
CA TRP A 488 -9.64 -11.90 -10.63
C TRP A 488 -10.01 -12.31 -9.21
N ARG A 489 -9.18 -13.12 -8.56
CA ARG A 489 -9.44 -13.63 -7.21
C ARG A 489 -9.77 -12.53 -6.22
N GLU A 490 -9.00 -11.44 -6.18
CA GLU A 490 -9.25 -10.34 -5.25
C GLU A 490 -10.48 -9.51 -5.66
N VAL A 491 -10.69 -9.30 -6.96
CA VAL A 491 -11.91 -8.65 -7.48
C VAL A 491 -13.17 -9.42 -7.08
N ILE A 492 -13.15 -10.75 -7.11
CA ILE A 492 -14.26 -11.61 -6.68
C ILE A 492 -14.53 -11.43 -5.17
N LEU A 493 -13.48 -11.51 -4.34
CA LEU A 493 -13.60 -11.31 -2.88
C LEU A 493 -14.15 -9.92 -2.55
N LEU A 494 -13.64 -8.89 -3.22
CA LEU A 494 -14.12 -7.51 -3.05
C LEU A 494 -15.55 -7.33 -3.55
N SER A 495 -15.93 -7.98 -4.65
CA SER A 495 -17.31 -7.92 -5.15
C SER A 495 -18.29 -8.52 -4.13
N VAL A 496 -17.94 -9.66 -3.53
CA VAL A 496 -18.73 -10.26 -2.43
C VAL A 496 -18.78 -9.32 -1.21
N GLY A 497 -17.66 -8.70 -0.84
CA GLY A 497 -17.59 -7.77 0.30
C GLY A 497 -18.24 -6.41 0.07
N ILE A 498 -18.48 -6.00 -1.19
CA ILE A 498 -19.17 -4.75 -1.54
C ILE A 498 -20.68 -4.98 -1.74
N ALA A 499 -21.06 -6.19 -2.17
CA ALA A 499 -22.45 -6.54 -2.40
C ALA A 499 -23.30 -6.40 -1.13
N ARG A 500 -24.49 -5.80 -1.28
CA ARG A 500 -25.47 -5.72 -0.20
C ARG A 500 -25.98 -7.11 0.20
N GLU A 501 -26.20 -7.97 -0.79
CA GLU A 501 -26.60 -9.37 -0.64
C GLU A 501 -25.77 -10.17 -1.65
N ALA A 502 -25.02 -11.17 -1.18
CA ALA A 502 -24.07 -11.91 -2.02
C ALA A 502 -24.62 -13.24 -2.56
N ASP A 503 -25.87 -13.59 -2.24
CA ASP A 503 -26.51 -14.85 -2.61
C ASP A 503 -26.39 -15.18 -4.10
N ASP A 504 -26.79 -14.26 -4.99
CA ASP A 504 -26.76 -14.47 -6.44
C ASP A 504 -25.34 -14.74 -6.96
N LEU A 505 -24.35 -13.95 -6.51
CA LEU A 505 -22.96 -14.14 -6.92
C LEU A 505 -22.41 -15.48 -6.42
N LEU A 506 -22.67 -15.86 -5.17
CA LEU A 506 -22.18 -17.10 -4.59
C LEU A 506 -22.82 -18.34 -5.24
N LEU A 507 -24.12 -18.27 -5.57
CA LEU A 507 -24.81 -19.32 -6.31
C LEU A 507 -24.29 -19.44 -7.75
N LEU A 508 -24.04 -18.31 -8.42
CA LEU A 508 -23.40 -18.29 -9.76
C LEU A 508 -21.99 -18.88 -9.70
N MET A 509 -21.19 -18.53 -8.69
CA MET A 509 -19.87 -19.12 -8.45
C MET A 509 -19.98 -20.64 -8.29
N LYS A 510 -20.92 -21.12 -7.46
CA LYS A 510 -21.11 -22.56 -7.24
C LYS A 510 -21.48 -23.29 -8.54
N ARG A 511 -22.46 -22.79 -9.30
CA ARG A 511 -22.84 -23.37 -10.59
C ARG A 511 -21.66 -23.42 -11.56
N LYS A 512 -20.88 -22.34 -11.63
CA LYS A 512 -19.72 -22.27 -12.51
C LYS A 512 -18.60 -23.21 -12.08
N ILE A 513 -18.40 -23.41 -10.78
CA ILE A 513 -17.47 -24.38 -10.22
C ILE A 513 -17.87 -25.80 -10.62
N ASP A 514 -19.14 -26.16 -10.43
CA ASP A 514 -19.65 -27.48 -10.78
C ASP A 514 -19.53 -27.77 -12.29
N SER A 515 -19.76 -26.76 -13.12
CA SER A 515 -19.62 -26.87 -14.57
C SER A 515 -18.18 -27.14 -15.02
N LEU A 516 -17.16 -26.92 -14.17
CA LEU A 516 -15.75 -27.21 -14.53
C LEU A 516 -15.51 -28.70 -14.77
N LEU A 517 -16.29 -29.55 -14.09
CA LEU A 517 -16.12 -31.00 -14.10
C LEU A 517 -17.32 -31.74 -14.72
N GLU A 518 -18.39 -31.05 -15.09
CA GLU A 518 -19.69 -31.64 -15.49
C GLU A 518 -19.60 -32.55 -16.73
N GLU A 519 -18.77 -32.20 -17.70
CA GLU A 519 -18.63 -32.93 -18.96
C GLU A 519 -17.69 -34.15 -18.87
N ASP A 520 -16.91 -34.29 -17.80
CA ASP A 520 -15.94 -35.38 -17.65
C ASP A 520 -16.47 -36.48 -16.73
N ASP A 521 -17.00 -37.55 -17.32
CA ASP A 521 -17.62 -38.67 -16.60
C ASP A 521 -16.67 -39.36 -15.61
N LYS A 522 -15.35 -39.31 -15.86
CA LYS A 522 -14.34 -39.90 -14.97
C LYS A 522 -14.14 -39.04 -13.73
N LEU A 523 -14.12 -37.72 -13.90
CA LEU A 523 -14.08 -36.77 -12.78
C LEU A 523 -15.38 -36.78 -11.98
N GLN A 524 -16.53 -36.94 -12.64
CA GLN A 524 -17.82 -37.14 -11.98
C GLN A 524 -17.84 -38.43 -11.15
N SER A 525 -17.35 -39.55 -11.72
CA SER A 525 -17.21 -40.82 -10.98
C SER A 525 -16.30 -40.69 -9.76
N PHE A 526 -15.24 -39.89 -9.87
CA PHE A 526 -14.37 -39.56 -8.74
C PHE A 526 -15.10 -38.78 -7.64
N LEU A 527 -15.88 -37.76 -7.99
CA LEU A 527 -16.69 -37.02 -7.01
C LEU A 527 -17.77 -37.89 -6.37
N SER A 528 -18.42 -38.78 -7.12
CA SER A 528 -19.36 -39.76 -6.57
C SER A 528 -18.68 -40.67 -5.55
N TRP A 529 -17.47 -41.16 -5.85
CA TRP A 529 -16.69 -41.93 -4.89
C TRP A 529 -16.34 -41.12 -3.63
N VAL A 530 -15.96 -39.85 -3.77
CA VAL A 530 -15.69 -38.96 -2.62
C VAL A 530 -16.94 -38.80 -1.75
N ASP A 531 -18.11 -38.56 -2.34
CA ASP A 531 -19.39 -38.44 -1.61
C ASP A 531 -19.77 -39.75 -0.91
N GLU A 532 -19.79 -40.87 -1.64
CA GLU A 532 -20.06 -42.20 -1.07
C GLU A 532 -19.12 -42.52 0.09
N LYS A 533 -17.82 -42.24 -0.09
CA LYS A 533 -16.83 -42.50 0.95
C LYS A 533 -17.08 -41.63 2.18
N SER A 534 -17.42 -40.36 2.00
CA SER A 534 -17.73 -39.46 3.10
C SER A 534 -18.94 -39.93 3.94
N ARG A 535 -19.98 -40.48 3.29
CA ARG A 535 -21.19 -41.00 3.95
C ARG A 535 -20.99 -42.36 4.61
N SER A 536 -20.00 -43.13 4.13
CA SER A 536 -19.69 -44.45 4.69
C SER A 536 -19.11 -44.41 6.11
N ILE A 537 -18.69 -43.23 6.58
CA ILE A 537 -17.98 -43.06 7.85
C ILE A 537 -18.84 -42.26 8.81
N LYS A 538 -18.95 -42.75 10.04
CA LYS A 538 -19.63 -42.05 11.12
C LYS A 538 -18.62 -41.20 11.89
N VAL A 539 -18.65 -39.89 11.67
CA VAL A 539 -17.81 -38.93 12.40
C VAL A 539 -18.65 -37.74 12.88
N SER A 540 -18.13 -37.01 13.87
CA SER A 540 -18.74 -35.80 14.45
C SER A 540 -18.62 -34.56 13.55
N TYR A 541 -17.82 -34.63 12.48
CA TYR A 541 -17.55 -33.51 11.57
C TYR A 541 -18.63 -33.36 10.49
N LYS A 542 -18.77 -32.14 9.95
CA LYS A 542 -19.59 -31.89 8.76
C LYS A 542 -19.11 -32.77 7.59
N LEU A 543 -20.04 -33.37 6.84
CA LEU A 543 -19.73 -34.22 5.68
C LEU A 543 -18.82 -33.54 4.65
N VAL A 544 -18.96 -32.23 4.47
CA VAL A 544 -18.10 -31.44 3.57
C VAL A 544 -16.62 -31.52 3.94
N ALA A 545 -16.27 -31.49 5.23
CA ALA A 545 -14.89 -31.61 5.67
C ALA A 545 -14.32 -33.01 5.37
N VAL A 546 -15.16 -34.04 5.51
CA VAL A 546 -14.80 -35.42 5.19
C VAL A 546 -14.59 -35.59 3.68
N ARG A 547 -15.44 -34.99 2.84
CA ARG A 547 -15.25 -34.97 1.38
C ARG A 547 -13.93 -34.33 0.98
N VAL A 548 -13.61 -33.15 1.53
CA VAL A 548 -12.33 -32.46 1.26
C VAL A 548 -11.14 -33.34 1.63
N TYR A 549 -11.20 -34.02 2.79
CA TYR A 549 -10.16 -34.94 3.22
C TYR A 549 -9.91 -36.06 2.20
N TYR A 550 -10.95 -36.78 1.79
CA TYR A 550 -10.82 -37.87 0.81
C TYR A 550 -10.45 -37.39 -0.59
N PHE A 551 -10.95 -36.22 -1.00
CA PHE A 551 -10.58 -35.57 -2.26
C PHE A 551 -9.08 -35.29 -2.32
N ASN A 552 -8.52 -34.65 -1.28
CA ASN A 552 -7.10 -34.31 -1.22
C ASN A 552 -6.18 -35.55 -1.19
N ILE A 553 -6.55 -36.56 -0.41
CA ILE A 553 -5.75 -37.79 -0.31
C ILE A 553 -5.72 -38.54 -1.63
N ALA A 554 -6.86 -38.70 -2.29
CA ALA A 554 -6.92 -39.40 -3.57
C ALA A 554 -6.13 -38.66 -4.67
N LEU A 555 -6.11 -37.32 -4.65
CA LEU A 555 -5.28 -36.52 -5.55
C LEU A 555 -3.77 -36.68 -5.28
N ASP A 556 -3.35 -36.68 -4.02
CA ASP A 556 -1.93 -36.78 -3.65
C ASP A 556 -1.32 -38.13 -4.08
N LEU A 557 -2.10 -39.22 -3.99
CA LEU A 557 -1.71 -40.56 -4.48
C LEU A 557 -1.47 -40.60 -6.00
N ASN A 558 -2.15 -39.76 -6.79
CA ASN A 558 -2.05 -39.77 -8.24
C ASN A 558 -0.92 -38.85 -8.78
N ARG A 559 -0.60 -37.74 -8.10
CA ARG A 559 0.39 -36.74 -8.58
C ARG A 559 1.84 -37.20 -8.46
N ARG A 560 2.26 -37.70 -7.29
CA ARG A 560 3.68 -37.98 -7.01
C ARG A 560 4.23 -39.24 -7.70
N ARG A 561 3.38 -40.04 -8.36
CA ARG A 561 3.79 -41.19 -9.18
C ARG A 561 4.51 -40.79 -10.49
N GLN A 562 4.39 -39.53 -10.92
CA GLN A 562 4.92 -39.06 -12.22
C GLN A 562 5.93 -37.91 -12.12
N GLU A 563 6.05 -37.23 -10.97
CA GLU A 563 7.00 -36.11 -10.76
C GLU A 563 8.14 -36.50 -9.80
N LEU A 564 9.39 -36.54 -10.31
CA LEU A 564 10.62 -36.74 -9.51
C LEU A 564 11.12 -35.44 -8.84
N THR A 565 10.44 -34.31 -9.05
CA THR A 565 10.86 -32.99 -8.56
C THR A 565 10.10 -32.61 -7.29
N PHE A 566 10.83 -32.49 -6.19
CA PHE A 566 10.36 -31.90 -4.94
C PHE A 566 10.08 -30.40 -5.16
N ASP A 567 8.81 -30.03 -5.31
CA ASP A 567 8.40 -28.64 -5.15
C ASP A 567 7.74 -28.48 -3.76
N ARG A 568 8.49 -27.89 -2.82
CA ARG A 568 8.10 -27.79 -1.40
C ARG A 568 6.97 -26.79 -1.15
N ASP A 569 6.71 -25.88 -2.09
CA ASP A 569 5.71 -24.81 -1.91
C ASP A 569 4.25 -25.28 -2.04
N HIS A 570 4.02 -26.51 -2.56
CA HIS A 570 2.69 -27.04 -2.83
C HIS A 570 2.03 -27.83 -1.67
N ASP A 571 2.76 -28.19 -0.62
CA ASP A 571 2.16 -28.95 0.51
C ASP A 571 1.37 -28.06 1.49
N ASP A 572 1.70 -26.76 1.59
CA ASP A 572 0.99 -25.80 2.47
C ASP A 572 -0.40 -25.40 1.98
N ASP A 573 -0.68 -25.49 0.67
CA ASP A 573 -1.97 -25.13 0.08
C ASP A 573 -3.04 -26.23 0.22
N LYS A 574 -2.63 -27.48 0.43
CA LYS A 574 -3.51 -28.68 0.51
C LYS A 574 -4.38 -28.70 1.75
N ILE A 575 -3.97 -28.03 2.83
CA ILE A 575 -4.67 -28.08 4.12
C ILE A 575 -5.60 -26.85 4.28
N LYS A 576 -5.50 -25.84 3.41
CA LYS A 576 -6.20 -24.55 3.60
C LYS A 576 -7.72 -24.61 3.41
N LEU A 577 -8.25 -25.31 2.39
CA LEU A 577 -9.70 -25.49 2.22
C LEU A 577 -10.29 -26.36 3.33
N TYR A 578 -9.52 -27.36 3.75
CA TYR A 578 -9.88 -28.22 4.87
C TYR A 578 -9.96 -27.43 6.19
N VAL A 579 -8.93 -26.64 6.51
CA VAL A 579 -8.87 -25.76 7.69
C VAL A 579 -9.98 -24.72 7.65
N SER A 580 -10.26 -24.15 6.48
CA SER A 580 -11.37 -23.21 6.35
C SER A 580 -12.68 -23.92 6.71
N LEU A 581 -12.97 -25.12 6.22
CA LEU A 581 -14.24 -25.79 6.53
C LEU A 581 -14.35 -26.35 7.95
N THR A 582 -13.25 -26.47 8.70
CA THR A 582 -13.23 -27.12 10.03
C THR A 582 -12.99 -26.20 11.22
N PHE A 583 -12.69 -24.91 11.01
CA PHE A 583 -12.48 -23.92 12.08
C PHE A 583 -11.41 -24.29 13.13
N ASP A 584 -10.43 -25.15 12.79
CA ASP A 584 -9.37 -25.54 13.71
C ASP A 584 -7.99 -25.37 13.04
N TYR A 585 -7.26 -24.34 13.46
CA TYR A 585 -5.87 -24.10 13.04
C TYR A 585 -4.86 -24.89 13.90
N THR A 586 -5.33 -25.50 14.99
CA THR A 586 -4.49 -26.14 16.00
C THR A 586 -4.62 -27.66 15.92
N HIS A 587 -3.64 -28.29 15.26
CA HIS A 587 -3.55 -29.73 15.04
C HIS A 587 -4.66 -30.31 14.17
N CYS A 588 -4.35 -31.32 13.36
CA CYS A 588 -5.31 -32.08 12.55
C CYS A 588 -6.07 -33.06 13.47
N PRO A 589 -7.22 -32.70 14.06
CA PRO A 589 -7.90 -33.56 15.02
C PRO A 589 -8.65 -34.69 14.27
N LEU A 590 -8.76 -34.58 12.94
CA LEU A 590 -9.23 -35.65 12.08
C LEU A 590 -8.31 -36.86 12.03
N THR A 591 -7.00 -36.74 12.28
CA THR A 591 -6.18 -37.97 12.33
C THR A 591 -6.54 -38.82 13.54
N SER A 592 -6.91 -38.23 14.68
CA SER A 592 -7.38 -38.99 15.85
C SER A 592 -8.83 -39.47 15.73
N ASP A 593 -9.73 -38.67 15.16
CA ASP A 593 -11.17 -38.98 15.07
C ASP A 593 -11.59 -39.72 13.78
N LEU A 594 -10.94 -39.42 12.66
CA LEU A 594 -11.13 -40.09 11.36
C LEU A 594 -10.14 -41.26 11.25
N ASP A 595 -10.21 -42.13 12.26
CA ASP A 595 -9.46 -43.39 12.37
C ASP A 595 -7.99 -43.27 11.90
N CYS A 596 -7.08 -42.98 12.85
CA CYS A 596 -5.61 -42.96 12.63
C CYS A 596 -5.12 -44.09 11.71
N ASN A 597 -5.79 -45.25 11.72
CA ASN A 597 -5.48 -46.40 10.86
C ASN A 597 -5.73 -46.11 9.38
N LEU A 598 -6.86 -45.47 9.01
CA LEU A 598 -7.16 -45.05 7.64
C LEU A 598 -6.12 -44.05 7.11
N SER A 599 -5.77 -43.04 7.90
CA SER A 599 -4.73 -42.05 7.54
C SER A 599 -3.37 -42.71 7.30
N ARG A 600 -2.98 -43.66 8.16
CA ARG A 600 -1.72 -44.40 8.04
C ARG A 600 -1.73 -45.39 6.87
N ASP A 601 -2.85 -46.03 6.57
CA ASP A 601 -3.00 -46.91 5.41
C ASP A 601 -2.81 -46.14 4.10
N PHE A 602 -3.33 -44.91 4.04
CA PHE A 602 -3.09 -44.00 2.93
C PHE A 602 -1.63 -43.53 2.84
N ASP A 603 -1.02 -43.14 3.96
CA ASP A 603 0.40 -42.77 4.00
C ASP A 603 1.28 -43.93 3.53
N LEU A 604 0.93 -45.16 3.89
CA LEU A 604 1.63 -46.36 3.44
C LEU A 604 1.43 -46.61 1.95
N ILE A 605 0.21 -46.55 1.41
CA ILE A 605 -0.01 -46.62 -0.04
C ILE A 605 0.79 -45.53 -0.75
N ARG A 606 0.77 -44.30 -0.22
CA ARG A 606 1.49 -43.15 -0.78
C ARG A 606 2.99 -43.44 -0.89
N GLU A 607 3.64 -43.86 0.18
CA GLU A 607 5.07 -44.16 0.18
C GLU A 607 5.42 -45.37 -0.70
N LEU A 608 4.57 -46.39 -0.73
CA LEU A 608 4.78 -47.59 -1.56
C LEU A 608 4.56 -47.37 -3.05
N THR A 609 3.77 -46.37 -3.43
CA THR A 609 3.52 -46.02 -4.84
C THR A 609 4.65 -45.15 -5.41
N LEU A 610 5.51 -44.61 -4.54
CA LEU A 610 6.70 -43.86 -4.90
C LEU A 610 7.88 -44.83 -4.99
N ASP A 611 8.50 -44.94 -6.16
CA ASP A 611 9.74 -45.70 -6.38
C ASP A 611 10.93 -44.94 -5.75
N ARG A 612 10.80 -44.60 -4.46
CA ARG A 612 11.79 -43.90 -3.64
C ARG A 612 12.89 -44.85 -3.22
N ASP A 613 14.03 -44.26 -2.88
CA ASP A 613 15.22 -44.95 -2.39
C ASP A 613 14.83 -46.08 -1.42
N LEU A 614 15.15 -47.33 -1.83
CA LEU A 614 14.65 -48.54 -1.19
C LEU A 614 14.90 -48.51 0.32
N ASN A 615 16.06 -47.98 0.71
CA ASN A 615 16.47 -47.85 2.11
C ASN A 615 15.56 -46.92 2.92
N LEU A 616 15.07 -45.80 2.37
CA LEU A 616 14.16 -44.87 3.07
C LEU A 616 12.77 -45.45 3.25
N VAL A 617 12.26 -46.15 2.23
CA VAL A 617 10.97 -46.85 2.29
C VAL A 617 11.02 -47.97 3.31
N LEU A 618 12.10 -48.77 3.28
CA LEU A 618 12.30 -49.86 4.22
C LEU A 618 12.54 -49.34 5.65
N ASP A 619 13.39 -48.34 5.86
CA ASP A 619 13.64 -47.74 7.19
C ASP A 619 12.37 -47.18 7.83
N ARG A 620 11.43 -46.62 7.04
CA ARG A 620 10.13 -46.15 7.57
C ARG A 620 9.13 -47.29 7.78
N ILE A 621 9.06 -48.26 6.86
CA ILE A 621 8.28 -49.51 7.06
C ILE A 621 8.74 -50.17 8.36
N LEU A 622 10.05 -50.11 8.66
CA LEU A 622 10.67 -50.73 9.81
C LEU A 622 10.65 -49.88 11.08
N ALA A 623 10.78 -48.56 11.00
CA ALA A 623 10.51 -47.66 12.12
C ALA A 623 9.03 -47.74 12.55
N ASN A 624 8.12 -47.91 11.59
CA ASN A 624 6.73 -48.28 11.84
C ASN A 624 6.60 -49.73 12.34
N ASN A 625 7.50 -50.66 11.99
CA ASN A 625 7.55 -52.00 12.57
C ASN A 625 8.21 -52.08 13.96
N ILE A 626 9.12 -51.20 14.36
CA ILE A 626 9.76 -51.25 15.69
C ILE A 626 8.79 -50.73 16.77
N ARG A 627 7.81 -49.91 16.38
CA ARG A 627 6.61 -49.60 17.20
C ARG A 627 5.54 -50.71 17.19
N ASN A 628 5.82 -51.92 16.67
CA ASN A 628 4.84 -53.03 16.54
C ASN A 628 4.34 -53.68 17.83
N ARG A 629 4.80 -53.29 19.02
CA ARG A 629 4.08 -53.73 20.23
C ARG A 629 2.66 -53.15 20.31
N ASP A 630 2.41 -52.02 19.63
CA ASP A 630 1.05 -51.46 19.50
C ASP A 630 0.28 -52.01 18.28
N ARG A 631 0.91 -52.73 17.33
CA ARG A 631 0.24 -53.32 16.13
C ARG A 631 -0.70 -54.48 16.41
N ILE A 632 -0.53 -55.17 17.52
CA ILE A 632 -1.50 -56.17 17.95
C ILE A 632 -2.80 -55.45 18.39
N ARG A 633 -2.71 -54.27 19.03
CA ARG A 633 -3.87 -53.40 19.31
C ARG A 633 -4.45 -52.71 18.06
N TYR A 634 -3.62 -52.34 17.08
CA TYR A 634 -4.06 -51.64 15.85
C TYR A 634 -5.01 -52.46 14.98
N PHE A 635 -4.78 -53.77 14.85
CA PHE A 635 -5.72 -54.63 14.15
C PHE A 635 -6.94 -54.98 15.04
N ASP A 636 -6.78 -55.08 16.37
CA ASP A 636 -7.89 -55.42 17.27
C ASP A 636 -9.05 -54.38 17.24
N CYS A 637 -8.77 -53.10 16.96
CA CYS A 637 -9.81 -52.08 16.75
C CYS A 637 -10.74 -52.40 15.56
N ASP A 638 -10.20 -52.94 14.46
CA ASP A 638 -10.99 -53.33 13.29
C ASP A 638 -11.85 -54.57 13.53
N LYS A 639 -11.39 -55.42 14.45
CA LYS A 639 -12.16 -56.56 14.93
C LYS A 639 -13.36 -56.11 15.77
N GLU A 640 -13.22 -55.05 16.57
CA GLU A 640 -14.32 -54.45 17.34
C GLU A 640 -15.33 -53.68 16.45
N ILE A 641 -14.91 -53.16 15.28
CA ILE A 641 -15.78 -52.40 14.35
C ILE A 641 -16.46 -53.30 13.29
N GLY A 642 -16.23 -54.62 13.32
CA GLY A 642 -16.91 -55.60 12.44
C GLY A 642 -16.21 -55.87 11.10
N TYR A 643 -14.92 -55.55 10.97
CA TYR A 643 -14.08 -55.76 9.77
C TYR A 643 -13.18 -57.01 9.88
N GLU A 644 -13.71 -58.12 10.38
CA GLU A 644 -12.92 -59.34 10.68
C GLU A 644 -12.22 -59.94 9.44
N LYS A 645 -12.85 -59.86 8.26
CA LYS A 645 -12.23 -60.30 6.99
C LYS A 645 -11.07 -59.40 6.54
N LEU A 646 -11.16 -58.10 6.80
CA LEU A 646 -10.08 -57.16 6.49
C LEU A 646 -8.86 -57.42 7.38
N TYR A 647 -9.10 -57.56 8.69
CA TYR A 647 -8.07 -57.93 9.67
C TYR A 647 -7.25 -59.14 9.20
N GLN A 648 -7.94 -60.23 8.84
CA GLN A 648 -7.29 -61.48 8.45
C GLN A 648 -6.42 -61.31 7.20
N ARG A 649 -6.88 -60.54 6.21
CA ARG A 649 -6.14 -60.29 4.97
C ARG A 649 -4.94 -59.37 5.18
N LEU A 650 -5.08 -58.31 5.98
CA LEU A 650 -3.95 -57.44 6.34
C LEU A 650 -2.91 -58.18 7.18
N GLN A 651 -3.33 -59.04 8.11
CA GLN A 651 -2.44 -59.87 8.89
C GLN A 651 -1.67 -60.87 8.01
N ALA A 652 -2.33 -61.48 7.02
CA ALA A 652 -1.68 -62.37 6.06
C ALA A 652 -0.62 -61.64 5.23
N LEU A 653 -0.90 -60.42 4.76
CA LEU A 653 0.06 -59.58 4.04
C LEU A 653 1.23 -59.15 4.93
N ASN A 654 0.95 -58.81 6.20
CA ASN A 654 1.97 -58.43 7.16
C ASN A 654 2.92 -59.59 7.50
N TYR A 655 2.41 -60.84 7.55
CA TYR A 655 3.25 -62.03 7.75
C TYR A 655 4.25 -62.26 6.61
N GLN A 656 3.91 -61.86 5.37
CA GLN A 656 4.85 -61.90 4.25
C GLN A 656 6.03 -60.93 4.42
N LEU A 657 5.79 -59.78 5.07
CA LEU A 657 6.83 -58.79 5.39
C LEU A 657 7.71 -59.22 6.57
N THR A 658 7.13 -59.87 7.57
CA THR A 658 7.74 -60.10 8.90
C THR A 658 8.23 -61.53 9.13
N ASN A 659 8.43 -62.32 8.07
CA ASN A 659 8.84 -63.71 8.19
C ASN A 659 10.09 -63.84 9.11
N PRO A 660 9.96 -64.48 10.29
CA PRO A 660 11.00 -64.45 11.34
C PRO A 660 12.30 -65.18 10.97
N LYS A 661 12.40 -65.76 9.77
CA LYS A 661 13.60 -66.45 9.25
C LYS A 661 14.45 -65.62 8.28
N ARG A 662 14.08 -64.39 7.92
CA ARG A 662 14.84 -63.58 6.94
C ARG A 662 15.89 -62.68 7.60
N VAL A 663 17.13 -62.76 7.13
CA VAL A 663 18.17 -61.76 7.41
C VAL A 663 17.92 -60.51 6.55
N TRP A 664 18.41 -59.34 6.94
CA TRP A 664 18.19 -58.06 6.24
C TRP A 664 18.35 -58.14 4.71
N ASN A 665 19.43 -58.77 4.26
CA ASN A 665 19.74 -58.92 2.84
C ASN A 665 18.71 -59.83 2.12
N ASP A 666 18.20 -60.88 2.78
CA ASP A 666 17.15 -61.76 2.22
C ASP A 666 15.81 -61.03 2.09
N PHE A 667 15.54 -60.08 2.98
CA PHE A 667 14.35 -59.24 2.91
C PHE A 667 14.45 -58.23 1.76
N ILE A 668 15.61 -57.61 1.55
CA ILE A 668 15.85 -56.73 0.39
C ILE A 668 15.65 -57.50 -0.91
N GLU A 669 16.29 -58.68 -1.08
CA GLU A 669 16.11 -59.50 -2.28
C GLU A 669 14.65 -59.92 -2.48
N TRP A 670 13.96 -60.29 -1.40
CA TRP A 670 12.54 -60.62 -1.51
C TRP A 670 11.70 -59.41 -1.89
N TRP A 671 11.96 -58.24 -1.29
CA TRP A 671 11.24 -57.00 -1.55
C TRP A 671 11.44 -56.57 -3.00
N GLU A 672 12.67 -56.56 -3.53
CA GLU A 672 12.94 -56.27 -4.94
C GLU A 672 12.17 -57.20 -5.91
N ARG A 673 12.03 -58.48 -5.55
CA ARG A 673 11.33 -59.46 -6.37
C ARG A 673 9.79 -59.43 -6.24
N ASN A 674 9.26 -58.99 -5.09
CA ASN A 674 7.84 -59.17 -4.75
C ASN A 674 7.09 -57.86 -4.47
N ASN A 675 7.78 -56.71 -4.37
CA ASN A 675 7.18 -55.42 -3.98
C ASN A 675 5.96 -55.06 -4.84
N LYS A 676 6.05 -55.11 -6.17
CA LYS A 676 4.95 -54.73 -7.08
C LYS A 676 3.71 -55.58 -6.84
N ARG A 677 3.90 -56.90 -6.64
CA ARG A 677 2.81 -57.84 -6.35
C ARG A 677 2.21 -57.59 -4.97
N TRP A 678 3.07 -57.46 -3.94
CA TRP A 678 2.62 -57.21 -2.58
C TRP A 678 1.85 -55.88 -2.46
N ILE A 679 2.33 -54.82 -3.10
CA ILE A 679 1.69 -53.50 -3.15
C ILE A 679 0.33 -53.58 -3.85
N ALA A 680 0.23 -54.34 -4.96
CA ALA A 680 -1.02 -54.57 -5.65
C ALA A 680 -2.03 -55.34 -4.79
N GLU A 681 -1.59 -56.41 -4.10
CA GLU A 681 -2.44 -57.18 -3.18
C GLU A 681 -2.90 -56.32 -1.98
N TYR A 682 -2.01 -55.51 -1.39
CA TYR A 682 -2.32 -54.58 -0.31
C TYR A 682 -3.34 -53.53 -0.75
N ARG A 683 -3.13 -52.90 -1.91
CA ARG A 683 -4.06 -51.93 -2.49
C ARG A 683 -5.42 -52.57 -2.76
N GLN A 684 -5.45 -53.79 -3.29
CA GLN A 684 -6.70 -54.51 -3.56
C GLN A 684 -7.50 -54.78 -2.28
N VAL A 685 -6.82 -55.15 -1.19
CA VAL A 685 -7.46 -55.33 0.13
C VAL A 685 -8.09 -54.01 0.60
N LEU A 686 -7.41 -52.88 0.44
CA LEU A 686 -7.93 -51.57 0.83
C LEU A 686 -9.08 -51.11 -0.07
N ILE A 687 -9.04 -51.37 -1.37
CA ILE A 687 -10.15 -51.08 -2.28
C ILE A 687 -11.38 -51.90 -1.87
N GLU A 688 -11.24 -53.21 -1.69
CA GLU A 688 -12.37 -54.11 -1.41
C GLU A 688 -13.04 -53.87 -0.06
N HIS A 689 -12.25 -53.59 0.99
CA HIS A 689 -12.77 -53.53 2.36
C HIS A 689 -12.92 -52.12 2.90
N ARG A 690 -12.21 -51.14 2.31
CA ARG A 690 -12.25 -49.73 2.74
C ARG A 690 -12.72 -48.79 1.64
N ASN A 691 -12.84 -49.23 0.39
CA ASN A 691 -13.14 -48.37 -0.76
C ASN A 691 -12.13 -47.23 -0.90
N ILE A 692 -10.83 -47.50 -0.72
CA ILE A 692 -9.75 -46.51 -0.81
C ILE A 692 -8.55 -47.06 -1.60
N GLY A 693 -7.67 -46.18 -2.06
CA GLY A 693 -6.46 -46.57 -2.79
C GLY A 693 -6.68 -46.82 -4.29
N HIS A 694 -7.79 -46.35 -4.83
CA HIS A 694 -8.10 -46.38 -6.26
C HIS A 694 -7.03 -45.66 -7.08
N ASP A 695 -6.55 -46.32 -8.12
CA ASP A 695 -5.69 -45.71 -9.14
C ASP A 695 -6.58 -45.10 -10.22
N TRP A 696 -6.93 -43.83 -10.02
CA TRP A 696 -7.81 -43.13 -10.96
C TRP A 696 -7.13 -42.87 -12.30
N GLN A 697 -5.80 -42.94 -12.43
CA GLN A 697 -5.10 -42.73 -13.70
C GLN A 697 -5.52 -41.44 -14.43
N PHE A 698 -5.63 -40.33 -13.69
CA PHE A 698 -5.99 -39.04 -14.30
C PHE A 698 -4.94 -38.59 -15.30
N THR A 699 -5.39 -38.05 -16.43
CA THR A 699 -4.54 -37.32 -17.38
C THR A 699 -4.06 -36.01 -16.78
N ASP A 700 -3.03 -35.38 -17.35
CA ASP A 700 -2.55 -34.08 -16.87
C ASP A 700 -3.61 -32.98 -16.99
N GLU A 701 -4.45 -33.03 -18.03
CA GLU A 701 -5.59 -32.13 -18.19
C GLU A 701 -6.62 -32.31 -17.07
N GLN A 702 -6.97 -33.57 -16.74
CA GLN A 702 -7.89 -33.88 -15.65
C GLN A 702 -7.35 -33.42 -14.29
N ARG A 703 -6.05 -33.59 -14.04
CA ARG A 703 -5.41 -33.08 -12.82
C ARG A 703 -5.47 -31.56 -12.74
N LYS A 704 -5.20 -30.87 -13.84
CA LYS A 704 -5.30 -29.40 -13.91
C LYS A 704 -6.74 -28.93 -13.65
N LYS A 705 -7.75 -29.62 -14.19
CA LYS A 705 -9.16 -29.34 -13.92
C LYS A 705 -9.51 -29.56 -12.43
N LEU A 706 -9.04 -30.65 -11.82
CA LEU A 706 -9.26 -30.92 -10.40
C LEU A 706 -8.59 -29.87 -9.49
N GLU A 707 -7.38 -29.41 -9.84
CA GLU A 707 -6.71 -28.33 -9.12
C GLU A 707 -7.49 -27.01 -9.25
N GLN A 708 -7.89 -26.64 -10.46
CA GLN A 708 -8.73 -25.45 -10.69
C GLN A 708 -10.06 -25.53 -9.93
N TYR A 709 -10.72 -26.69 -9.93
CA TYR A 709 -11.94 -26.95 -9.18
C TYR A 709 -11.73 -26.79 -7.67
N TYR A 710 -10.63 -27.34 -7.13
CA TYR A 710 -10.28 -27.20 -5.72
C TYR A 710 -10.03 -25.75 -5.32
N GLN A 711 -9.22 -25.02 -6.10
CA GLN A 711 -8.92 -23.62 -5.84
C GLN A 711 -10.16 -22.72 -5.93
N ALA A 712 -11.06 -23.00 -6.88
CA ALA A 712 -12.32 -22.29 -7.02
C ALA A 712 -13.29 -22.56 -5.86
N ASN A 713 -13.40 -23.83 -5.40
CA ASN A 713 -14.13 -24.16 -4.16
C ASN A 713 -13.52 -23.46 -2.95
N ARG A 714 -12.19 -23.35 -2.88
CA ARG A 714 -11.50 -22.60 -1.82
C ARG A 714 -11.89 -21.14 -1.81
N LEU A 715 -11.84 -20.49 -2.97
CA LEU A 715 -12.27 -19.10 -3.13
C LEU A 715 -13.74 -18.92 -2.71
N LEU A 716 -14.64 -19.83 -3.11
CA LEU A 716 -16.05 -19.79 -2.71
C LEU A 716 -16.22 -19.88 -1.19
N VAL A 717 -15.49 -20.79 -0.52
CA VAL A 717 -15.52 -20.90 0.95
C VAL A 717 -14.93 -19.66 1.63
N GLU A 718 -13.87 -19.08 1.07
CA GLU A 718 -13.33 -17.81 1.57
C GLU A 718 -14.36 -16.67 1.44
N CYS A 719 -15.11 -16.61 0.33
CA CYS A 719 -16.21 -15.68 0.16
C CYS A 719 -17.32 -15.90 1.20
N LEU A 720 -17.73 -17.15 1.45
CA LEU A 720 -18.74 -17.48 2.48
C LEU A 720 -18.31 -17.10 3.90
N LYS A 721 -17.01 -17.09 4.16
CA LYS A 721 -16.41 -16.70 5.44
C LYS A 721 -16.13 -15.21 5.57
N SER A 722 -16.20 -14.47 4.47
CA SER A 722 -16.15 -13.01 4.54
C SER A 722 -17.36 -12.50 5.32
N ASP A 723 -17.26 -11.28 5.84
CA ASP A 723 -18.34 -10.65 6.62
C ASP A 723 -19.50 -10.15 5.73
N CYS A 724 -19.73 -10.82 4.60
CA CYS A 724 -20.79 -10.49 3.66
C CYS A 724 -22.14 -11.03 4.15
N TYR A 725 -23.21 -10.30 3.79
CA TYR A 725 -24.56 -10.77 4.04
C TYR A 725 -24.95 -11.83 3.00
N VAL A 726 -25.35 -13.00 3.49
CA VAL A 726 -25.84 -14.15 2.72
C VAL A 726 -26.95 -14.80 3.52
N GLN A 727 -28.04 -15.21 2.87
CA GLN A 727 -29.10 -15.95 3.55
C GLN A 727 -28.57 -17.27 4.11
N ARG A 728 -29.10 -17.69 5.26
CA ARG A 728 -28.63 -18.90 5.97
C ARG A 728 -28.87 -20.15 5.11
N GLU A 729 -30.01 -20.18 4.43
CA GLU A 729 -30.42 -21.24 3.52
C GLU A 729 -29.42 -21.37 2.36
N THR A 730 -29.09 -20.26 1.69
CA THR A 730 -28.09 -20.22 0.62
C THR A 730 -26.72 -20.69 1.10
N ARG A 731 -26.28 -20.23 2.29
CA ARG A 731 -25.00 -20.66 2.88
C ARG A 731 -24.99 -22.16 3.13
N GLN A 732 -26.06 -22.71 3.70
CA GLN A 732 -26.17 -24.14 3.97
C GLN A 732 -26.23 -24.96 2.67
N GLU A 733 -27.01 -24.52 1.67
CA GLU A 733 -27.08 -25.15 0.36
C GLU A 733 -25.70 -25.25 -0.30
N ILE A 734 -24.94 -24.16 -0.30
CA ILE A 734 -23.61 -24.14 -0.87
C ILE A 734 -22.68 -25.07 -0.08
N GLU A 735 -22.61 -24.95 1.25
CA GLU A 735 -21.76 -25.80 2.10
C GLU A 735 -22.04 -27.30 1.91
N GLU A 736 -23.32 -27.68 1.85
CA GLU A 736 -23.73 -29.07 1.68
C GLU A 736 -23.45 -29.60 0.26
N SER A 737 -23.39 -28.72 -0.74
CA SER A 737 -23.19 -29.11 -2.14
C SER A 737 -21.73 -29.03 -2.64
N LEU A 738 -20.76 -28.57 -1.84
CA LEU A 738 -19.34 -28.56 -2.23
C LEU A 738 -18.81 -29.98 -2.48
N LEU A 739 -18.03 -30.16 -3.53
CA LEU A 739 -17.40 -31.45 -3.90
C LEU A 739 -18.40 -32.59 -4.14
N LEU A 740 -19.61 -32.28 -4.63
CA LEU A 740 -20.57 -33.29 -5.10
C LEU A 740 -20.50 -33.47 -6.62
N PRO A 741 -20.84 -34.66 -7.14
CA PRO A 741 -21.06 -34.85 -8.56
C PRO A 741 -22.26 -34.02 -9.04
N SER A 742 -22.14 -33.44 -10.24
CA SER A 742 -23.17 -32.65 -10.92
C SER A 742 -24.29 -33.55 -11.49
N LYS A 743 -23.95 -34.77 -11.89
CA LYS A 743 -24.90 -35.81 -12.33
C LYS A 743 -25.15 -36.75 -11.15
N ARG A 744 -26.38 -36.78 -10.63
CA ARG A 744 -26.81 -37.76 -9.62
C ARG A 744 -27.22 -39.08 -10.26
#